data_AF-A0A349HEP4-F1
#
_entry.id   AF-A0A349HEP4-F1
#
_cell.length_a   1.000
_cell.length_b   1.000
_cell.length_c   1.000
_cell.angle_alpha   90.00
_cell.angle_beta   90.00
_cell.angle_gamma   90.00
#
_symmetry.space_group_name_H-M   'P 1'
#
loop_
_entity.id
_entity.type
_entity.pdbx_description
1 polymer ?
#
loop_
_entity_poly.entity_id
_entity_poly.type
_entity_poly.pdbx_seq_one_letter_code
_entity_poly.pdbx_strand_id
1 'polypeptide(L)'
;MKFRHVFSHWTYETFPPGRLLRRRYNSFKKLMELEEQCLKAISHIEDIGFGQTVTDWAYVEKQAADLGINIRTMLEHLQDMNPVRFMDIMDYYNKINFYVRMAVTVPDPEISKPFTFPLDDAIDYEFKAGACAADLARLKQAGMPVLDGTVIGSDVYNYFIEANNLRIAIDEILESAITTGITDLNSISRTIIDRFMQGVMPDAIANEIEIAALEASRGSGNLTLSASSTPEGSLYALPESSCTITPVPAQDVVEAWKKAVTCKFFAESIKARIESGYADRESPAMVIIQPVKDIHDSGVIETLHESTDLPPKDRDGGCSAIFSNSSTTPYLLSRREKQRVISRPEESQLSTHSAKTLASLGRKAEDLFDAPQRCYWITDLRNRVMITSVRSYPFRGEKETVRIKQALSYIANLNISPRNTEMFLPEKSRSMYDLVRFANEKGIEEMFSLVSKKGLGIDGAKHLQARQPISITVLNLADGLFSTAAGKMNISPDDIKSAPMWALWFGLGADRAGWDGENSIEGYAILSRTYMNITLKSEKDLTEIDAVCDPDAQSNHIHFRFKGGGGSPDQRLARIRFINTTLKSQGFITHHQGDMIEAKYKKGREPEIQKLLATTGHLIAHIATHHPVVQENEDADQVAAQFIAGLG
;
A
#
# COMPACT_ATOMS: atom_id res chain seq x y z
N MET A 1 -24.88 -2.57 -20.96
CA MET A 1 -24.34 -2.78 -22.32
C MET A 1 -23.19 -1.79 -22.47
N LYS A 2 -21.98 -2.23 -22.84
CA LYS A 2 -20.75 -1.41 -22.79
C LYS A 2 -20.79 -0.28 -23.84
N PHE A 3 -20.09 0.83 -23.58
CA PHE A 3 -19.66 1.93 -24.50
C PHE A 3 -19.33 1.48 -25.94
N ARG A 4 -18.99 0.20 -26.10
CA ARG A 4 -18.74 -0.52 -27.36
C ARG A 4 -19.90 -0.53 -28.36
N HIS A 5 -21.17 -0.63 -27.94
CA HIS A 5 -22.29 -0.87 -28.87
C HIS A 5 -22.84 0.38 -29.55
N VAL A 6 -22.90 1.51 -28.84
CA VAL A 6 -23.41 2.78 -29.39
C VAL A 6 -22.48 3.26 -30.51
N PHE A 7 -21.17 3.26 -30.30
CA PHE A 7 -20.23 3.67 -31.34
C PHE A 7 -19.97 2.63 -32.44
N SER A 8 -20.11 1.32 -32.17
CA SER A 8 -19.91 0.30 -33.21
C SER A 8 -20.97 0.36 -34.31
N HIS A 9 -22.20 0.79 -33.98
CA HIS A 9 -23.26 0.96 -34.96
C HIS A 9 -23.04 2.24 -35.78
N TRP A 10 -22.62 3.32 -35.12
CA TRP A 10 -22.39 4.64 -35.72
C TRP A 10 -21.14 4.72 -36.60
N THR A 11 -20.07 4.00 -36.26
CA THR A 11 -18.83 3.95 -37.07
C THR A 11 -19.02 3.41 -38.49
N TYR A 12 -20.11 2.67 -38.75
CA TYR A 12 -20.43 2.16 -40.08
C TYR A 12 -21.25 3.14 -40.93
N GLU A 13 -21.99 4.07 -40.32
CA GLU A 13 -22.93 4.96 -41.04
C GLU A 13 -22.43 6.40 -41.20
N THR A 14 -21.64 6.94 -40.26
CA THR A 14 -21.28 8.38 -40.23
C THR A 14 -19.84 8.71 -40.60
N PHE A 15 -18.93 7.73 -40.63
CA PHE A 15 -17.53 7.94 -41.02
C PHE A 15 -17.27 7.29 -42.39
N PRO A 16 -16.98 8.05 -43.47
CA PRO A 16 -16.54 7.46 -44.73
C PRO A 16 -15.27 6.63 -44.50
N PRO A 17 -15.01 5.57 -45.29
CA PRO A 17 -14.08 4.50 -44.96
C PRO A 17 -12.61 4.90 -45.20
N GLY A 18 -12.08 5.82 -44.40
CA GLY A 18 -10.64 6.04 -44.29
C GLY A 18 -10.04 5.08 -43.28
N ARG A 19 -9.26 4.07 -43.71
CA ARG A 19 -8.54 3.13 -42.81
C ARG A 19 -7.76 3.84 -41.70
N LEU A 20 -7.25 5.04 -41.99
CA LEU A 20 -6.44 5.84 -41.06
C LEU A 20 -7.28 6.45 -39.93
N LEU A 21 -8.50 6.93 -40.19
CA LEU A 21 -9.37 7.50 -39.17
C LEU A 21 -9.87 6.43 -38.19
N ARG A 22 -10.23 5.24 -38.73
CA ARG A 22 -10.62 4.08 -37.93
C ARG A 22 -9.49 3.59 -37.01
N ARG A 23 -8.24 3.62 -37.49
CA ARG A 23 -7.07 3.28 -36.66
C ARG A 23 -6.92 4.25 -35.49
N ARG A 24 -6.91 5.56 -35.74
CA ARG A 24 -6.76 6.58 -34.68
C ARG A 24 -7.89 6.52 -33.66
N TYR A 25 -9.13 6.32 -34.10
CA TYR A 25 -10.28 6.10 -33.22
C TYR A 25 -10.12 4.87 -32.32
N ASN A 26 -9.72 3.73 -32.90
CA ASN A 26 -9.50 2.52 -32.12
C ASN A 26 -8.38 2.70 -31.08
N SER A 27 -7.32 3.44 -31.42
CA SER A 27 -6.26 3.79 -30.48
C SER A 27 -6.78 4.68 -29.35
N PHE A 28 -7.57 5.72 -29.66
CA PHE A 28 -8.21 6.56 -28.64
C PHE A 28 -9.10 5.75 -27.68
N LYS A 29 -9.91 4.85 -28.22
CA LYS A 29 -10.77 3.99 -27.39
C LYS A 29 -9.96 3.13 -26.41
N LYS A 30 -8.86 2.54 -26.88
CA LYS A 30 -7.97 1.75 -26.01
C LYS A 30 -7.26 2.64 -24.99
N LEU A 31 -6.88 3.85 -25.36
CA LEU A 31 -6.32 4.86 -24.45
C LEU A 31 -7.29 5.13 -23.28
N MET A 32 -8.57 5.38 -23.56
CA MET A 32 -9.58 5.57 -22.49
C MET A 32 -9.78 4.32 -21.62
N GLU A 33 -9.78 3.11 -22.22
CA GLU A 33 -9.89 1.85 -21.47
C GLU A 33 -8.66 1.63 -20.54
N LEU A 34 -7.48 2.08 -20.93
CA LEU A 34 -6.24 1.98 -20.15
C LEU A 34 -6.13 3.08 -19.08
N GLU A 35 -6.59 4.30 -19.37
CA GLU A 35 -6.65 5.38 -18.39
C GLU A 35 -7.42 4.92 -17.14
N GLU A 36 -8.60 4.32 -17.33
CA GLU A 36 -9.42 3.82 -16.22
C GLU A 36 -8.64 2.84 -15.33
N GLN A 37 -7.87 1.94 -15.95
CA GLN A 37 -7.07 0.95 -15.23
C GLN A 37 -5.92 1.62 -14.47
N CYS A 38 -5.27 2.62 -15.09
CA CYS A 38 -4.19 3.37 -14.46
C CYS A 38 -4.69 4.17 -13.25
N LEU A 39 -5.84 4.85 -13.35
CA LEU A 39 -6.40 5.63 -12.25
C LEU A 39 -6.78 4.75 -11.05
N LYS A 40 -7.33 3.55 -11.30
CA LYS A 40 -7.63 2.56 -10.26
C LYS A 40 -6.36 2.06 -9.56
N ALA A 41 -5.33 1.73 -10.34
CA ALA A 41 -4.05 1.29 -9.79
C ALA A 41 -3.37 2.41 -8.96
N ILE A 42 -3.39 3.65 -9.44
CA ILE A 42 -2.87 4.81 -8.71
C ILE A 42 -3.62 4.99 -7.38
N SER A 43 -4.96 4.99 -7.39
CA SER A 43 -5.76 5.10 -6.16
C SER A 43 -5.45 3.97 -5.18
N HIS A 44 -5.22 2.75 -5.67
CA HIS A 44 -4.86 1.63 -4.81
C HIS A 44 -3.50 1.82 -4.13
N ILE A 45 -2.50 2.28 -4.88
CA ILE A 45 -1.16 2.56 -4.36
C ILE A 45 -1.22 3.74 -3.35
N GLU A 46 -2.06 4.74 -3.61
CA GLU A 46 -2.34 5.83 -2.66
C GLU A 46 -2.93 5.29 -1.34
N ASP A 47 -3.91 4.38 -1.39
CA ASP A 47 -4.49 3.76 -0.18
C ASP A 47 -3.43 3.05 0.67
N ILE A 48 -2.50 2.36 0.01
CA ILE A 48 -1.38 1.69 0.68
C ILE A 48 -0.48 2.74 1.35
N GLY A 49 -0.08 3.78 0.61
CA GLY A 49 0.80 4.82 1.15
C GLY A 49 0.16 5.72 2.21
N PHE A 50 -1.16 5.81 2.26
CA PHE A 50 -1.91 6.46 3.35
C PHE A 50 -2.24 5.51 4.51
N GLY A 51 -1.82 4.24 4.45
CA GLY A 51 -2.04 3.26 5.51
C GLY A 51 -3.49 2.77 5.64
N GLN A 52 -4.33 3.02 4.64
CA GLN A 52 -5.72 2.52 4.57
C GLN A 52 -5.75 1.03 4.19
N THR A 53 -4.77 0.61 3.39
CA THR A 53 -4.53 -0.80 3.06
C THR A 53 -3.13 -1.19 3.52
N VAL A 54 -3.02 -2.36 4.15
CA VAL A 54 -1.74 -2.91 4.63
C VAL A 54 -1.49 -4.21 3.89
N THR A 55 -0.41 -4.26 3.10
CA THR A 55 -0.09 -5.34 2.17
C THR A 55 1.42 -5.51 2.07
N ASP A 56 1.87 -6.67 1.59
CA ASP A 56 3.29 -6.94 1.39
C ASP A 56 3.92 -6.02 0.33
N TRP A 57 5.20 -5.70 0.54
CA TRP A 57 5.96 -4.87 -0.37
C TRP A 57 6.12 -5.48 -1.77
N ALA A 58 6.19 -6.83 -1.88
CA ALA A 58 6.24 -7.52 -3.18
C ALA A 58 5.01 -7.17 -4.04
N TYR A 59 3.83 -7.06 -3.41
CA TYR A 59 2.62 -6.63 -4.10
C TYR A 59 2.67 -5.16 -4.53
N VAL A 60 3.27 -4.27 -3.72
CA VAL A 60 3.49 -2.86 -4.09
C VAL A 60 4.39 -2.74 -5.32
N GLU A 61 5.51 -3.46 -5.33
CA GLU A 61 6.44 -3.46 -6.47
C GLU A 61 5.76 -4.00 -7.75
N LYS A 62 4.96 -5.06 -7.63
CA LYS A 62 4.14 -5.58 -8.73
C LYS A 62 3.13 -4.54 -9.25
N GLN A 63 2.37 -3.90 -8.37
CA GLN A 63 1.37 -2.88 -8.77
C GLN A 63 2.03 -1.70 -9.50
N ALA A 64 3.20 -1.27 -9.04
CA ALA A 64 3.97 -0.21 -9.71
C ALA A 64 4.47 -0.66 -11.10
N ALA A 65 4.93 -1.91 -11.23
CA ALA A 65 5.35 -2.47 -12.51
C ALA A 65 4.18 -2.60 -13.51
N ASP A 66 3.05 -3.13 -13.06
CA ASP A 66 1.82 -3.28 -13.86
C ASP A 66 1.28 -1.91 -14.31
N LEU A 67 1.28 -0.92 -13.42
CA LEU A 67 0.94 0.47 -13.76
C LEU A 67 1.87 1.02 -14.84
N GLY A 68 3.18 0.79 -14.70
CA GLY A 68 4.17 1.17 -15.71
C GLY A 68 3.88 0.56 -17.09
N ILE A 69 3.49 -0.71 -17.16
CA ILE A 69 3.13 -1.40 -18.42
C ILE A 69 1.85 -0.80 -19.03
N ASN A 70 0.84 -0.53 -18.21
CA ASN A 70 -0.42 0.06 -18.68
C ASN A 70 -0.21 1.48 -19.23
N ILE A 71 0.57 2.31 -18.53
CA ILE A 71 0.90 3.66 -18.98
C ILE A 71 1.68 3.62 -20.29
N ARG A 72 2.68 2.75 -20.39
CA ARG A 72 3.44 2.57 -21.64
C ARG A 72 2.50 2.27 -22.82
N THR A 73 1.63 1.28 -22.66
CA THR A 73 0.68 0.86 -23.70
C THR A 73 -0.29 1.99 -24.08
N MET A 74 -0.71 2.78 -23.10
CA MET A 74 -1.57 3.95 -23.30
C MET A 74 -0.86 5.05 -24.10
N LEU A 75 0.42 5.31 -23.81
CA LEU A 75 1.23 6.28 -24.55
C LEU A 75 1.55 5.79 -25.97
N GLU A 76 1.78 4.50 -26.19
CA GLU A 76 1.91 3.91 -27.52
C GLU A 76 0.62 4.13 -28.36
N HIS A 77 -0.56 4.04 -27.75
CA HIS A 77 -1.81 4.39 -28.42
C HIS A 77 -1.96 5.88 -28.71
N LEU A 78 -1.47 6.75 -27.84
CA LEU A 78 -1.40 8.19 -28.13
C LEU A 78 -0.47 8.47 -29.32
N GLN A 79 0.69 7.81 -29.39
CA GLN A 79 1.61 7.89 -30.52
C GLN A 79 0.98 7.38 -31.82
N ASP A 80 0.24 6.27 -31.78
CA ASP A 80 -0.52 5.76 -32.94
C ASP A 80 -1.54 6.79 -33.48
N MET A 81 -2.09 7.64 -32.61
CA MET A 81 -3.00 8.71 -33.02
C MET A 81 -2.26 9.80 -33.78
N ASN A 82 -1.08 10.21 -33.32
CA ASN A 82 -0.25 11.20 -34.00
C ASN A 82 1.26 11.00 -33.73
N PRO A 83 1.97 10.24 -34.59
CA PRO A 83 3.37 9.86 -34.30
C PRO A 83 4.34 11.04 -34.27
N VAL A 84 4.10 12.07 -35.09
CA VAL A 84 4.98 13.24 -35.19
C VAL A 84 4.84 14.13 -33.94
N ARG A 85 3.61 14.30 -33.45
CA ARG A 85 3.33 15.16 -32.29
C ARG A 85 3.84 14.57 -30.98
N PHE A 86 3.88 13.24 -30.87
CA PHE A 86 4.21 12.52 -29.63
C PHE A 86 5.45 11.65 -29.76
N MET A 87 6.39 12.01 -30.65
CA MET A 87 7.59 11.21 -30.93
C MET A 87 8.40 10.91 -29.66
N ASP A 88 8.58 11.92 -28.80
CA ASP A 88 9.47 11.84 -27.63
C ASP A 88 8.77 11.39 -26.34
N ILE A 89 7.46 11.06 -26.38
CA ILE A 89 6.68 10.79 -25.15
C ILE A 89 7.24 9.60 -24.35
N MET A 90 7.86 8.65 -25.04
CA MET A 90 8.44 7.45 -24.44
C MET A 90 9.70 7.75 -23.63
N ASP A 91 10.44 8.82 -23.94
CA ASP A 91 11.62 9.20 -23.17
C ASP A 91 11.23 9.71 -21.78
N TYR A 92 10.14 10.48 -21.69
CA TYR A 92 9.58 10.93 -20.41
C TYR A 92 9.03 9.76 -19.60
N TYR A 93 8.34 8.82 -20.26
CA TYR A 93 7.92 7.57 -19.63
C TYR A 93 9.12 6.80 -19.06
N ASN A 94 10.17 6.56 -19.85
CA ASN A 94 11.34 5.80 -19.42
C ASN A 94 12.01 6.46 -18.21
N LYS A 95 12.13 7.80 -18.22
CA LYS A 95 12.69 8.58 -17.10
C LYS A 95 11.86 8.44 -15.82
N ILE A 96 10.54 8.66 -15.90
CA ILE A 96 9.66 8.58 -14.72
C ILE A 96 9.58 7.14 -14.20
N ASN A 97 9.42 6.16 -15.10
CA ASN A 97 9.37 4.75 -14.75
C ASN A 97 10.68 4.27 -14.10
N PHE A 98 11.83 4.79 -14.52
CA PHE A 98 13.11 4.55 -13.85
C PHE A 98 13.09 5.00 -12.39
N TYR A 99 12.63 6.23 -12.11
CA TYR A 99 12.54 6.73 -10.73
C TYR A 99 11.51 5.98 -9.89
N VAL A 100 10.37 5.58 -10.48
CA VAL A 100 9.39 4.73 -9.79
C VAL A 100 10.03 3.39 -9.41
N ARG A 101 10.68 2.70 -10.36
CA ARG A 101 11.39 1.44 -10.09
C ARG A 101 12.44 1.62 -9.01
N MET A 102 13.26 2.66 -9.10
CA MET A 102 14.28 2.95 -8.08
C MET A 102 13.67 3.21 -6.69
N ALA A 103 12.49 3.83 -6.61
CA ALA A 103 11.82 4.12 -5.36
C ALA A 103 11.12 2.89 -4.74
N VAL A 104 10.67 1.93 -5.57
CA VAL A 104 9.98 0.72 -5.07
C VAL A 104 10.90 -0.48 -4.91
N THR A 105 11.97 -0.60 -5.69
CA THR A 105 12.86 -1.76 -5.63
C THR A 105 13.71 -1.73 -4.37
N VAL A 106 13.80 -2.88 -3.70
CA VAL A 106 14.68 -3.10 -2.57
C VAL A 106 16.06 -3.58 -3.08
N PRO A 107 17.16 -2.90 -2.71
CA PRO A 107 18.51 -3.33 -3.09
C PRO A 107 18.80 -4.77 -2.67
N ASP A 108 19.65 -5.45 -3.43
CA ASP A 108 20.18 -6.74 -2.99
C ASP A 108 21.20 -6.52 -1.86
N PRO A 109 21.17 -7.37 -0.81
CA PRO A 109 22.11 -7.26 0.30
C PRO A 109 23.54 -7.60 -0.13
N GLU A 110 24.50 -6.90 0.45
CA GLU A 110 25.92 -7.18 0.21
C GLU A 110 26.38 -8.37 1.05
N ILE A 111 26.67 -9.49 0.39
CA ILE A 111 27.13 -10.71 1.06
C ILE A 111 28.65 -10.67 1.23
N SER A 112 29.11 -10.66 2.48
CA SER A 112 30.55 -10.65 2.78
C SER A 112 30.91 -11.44 4.04
N LYS A 113 32.18 -11.82 4.19
CA LYS A 113 32.68 -12.43 5.44
C LYS A 113 32.75 -11.39 6.58
N PRO A 114 32.77 -11.79 7.87
CA PRO A 114 32.64 -13.16 8.37
C PRO A 114 31.18 -13.67 8.36
N PHE A 115 30.99 -14.95 8.08
CA PHE A 115 29.66 -15.62 8.13
C PHE A 115 29.27 -16.06 9.54
N THR A 116 30.27 -16.43 10.33
CA THR A 116 30.14 -16.82 11.73
C THR A 116 31.16 -16.06 12.55
N PHE A 117 30.80 -15.69 13.78
CA PHE A 117 31.70 -14.98 14.69
C PHE A 117 31.27 -15.18 16.15
N PRO A 118 32.19 -15.11 17.13
CA PRO A 118 31.87 -15.18 18.54
C PRO A 118 30.82 -14.13 18.94
N LEU A 119 30.00 -14.45 19.94
CA LEU A 119 29.01 -13.51 20.47
C LEU A 119 29.61 -12.17 20.92
N ASP A 120 30.85 -12.17 21.39
CA ASP A 120 31.53 -10.97 21.88
C ASP A 120 31.80 -9.94 20.77
N ASP A 121 31.94 -10.43 19.53
CA ASP A 121 32.20 -9.61 18.34
C ASP A 121 30.89 -9.12 17.69
N ALA A 122 29.72 -9.49 18.22
CA ALA A 122 28.42 -9.13 17.65
C ALA A 122 28.16 -7.62 17.60
N ILE A 123 28.84 -6.84 18.45
CA ILE A 123 28.75 -5.36 18.43
C ILE A 123 29.53 -4.79 17.25
N ASP A 124 30.67 -5.39 16.90
CA ASP A 124 31.49 -4.95 15.76
C ASP A 124 30.82 -5.28 14.41
N TYR A 125 29.97 -6.31 14.40
CA TYR A 125 29.19 -6.75 13.25
C TYR A 125 27.68 -6.61 13.46
N GLU A 126 27.22 -5.54 14.12
CA GLU A 126 25.83 -5.38 14.60
C GLU A 126 24.77 -5.70 13.52
N PHE A 127 24.89 -5.13 12.31
CA PHE A 127 23.93 -5.36 11.24
C PHE A 127 23.95 -6.80 10.69
N LYS A 128 25.07 -7.51 10.80
CA LYS A 128 25.18 -8.93 10.44
C LYS A 128 24.69 -9.84 11.55
N ALA A 129 24.89 -9.44 12.80
CA ALA A 129 24.54 -10.21 13.99
C ALA A 129 23.03 -10.15 14.30
N GLY A 130 22.41 -9.02 13.98
CA GLY A 130 21.03 -8.71 14.36
C GLY A 130 20.90 -8.19 15.79
N ALA A 131 19.75 -7.58 16.06
CA ALA A 131 19.50 -6.87 17.31
C ALA A 131 19.67 -7.76 18.54
N CYS A 132 19.11 -8.98 18.53
CA CYS A 132 19.17 -9.88 19.68
C CYS A 132 20.61 -10.27 20.05
N ALA A 133 21.48 -10.50 19.07
CA ALA A 133 22.87 -10.88 19.31
C ALA A 133 23.71 -9.69 19.79
N ALA A 134 23.54 -8.52 19.14
CA ALA A 134 24.19 -7.29 19.54
C ALA A 134 23.80 -6.87 20.97
N ASP A 135 22.52 -6.93 21.31
CA ASP A 135 22.02 -6.63 22.66
C ASP A 135 22.53 -7.62 23.70
N LEU A 136 22.58 -8.90 23.35
CA LEU A 136 23.13 -9.92 24.25
C LEU A 136 24.63 -9.68 24.52
N ALA A 137 25.40 -9.26 23.52
CA ALA A 137 26.79 -8.87 23.67
C ALA A 137 26.96 -7.60 24.54
N ARG A 138 26.06 -6.61 24.39
CA ARG A 138 26.02 -5.41 25.25
C ARG A 138 25.76 -5.75 26.71
N LEU A 139 24.83 -6.66 26.99
CA LEU A 139 24.59 -7.14 28.35
C LEU A 139 25.84 -7.81 28.94
N LYS A 140 26.56 -8.59 28.12
CA LYS A 140 27.80 -9.23 28.55
C LYS A 140 28.90 -8.21 28.85
N GLN A 141 29.09 -7.19 27.99
CA GLN A 141 30.02 -6.07 28.26
C GLN A 141 29.65 -5.30 29.54
N ALA A 142 28.36 -5.19 29.87
CA ALA A 142 27.87 -4.62 31.12
C ALA A 142 28.08 -5.53 32.36
N GLY A 143 28.74 -6.68 32.21
CA GLY A 143 29.06 -7.61 33.29
C GLY A 143 27.90 -8.50 33.72
N MET A 144 26.84 -8.61 32.90
CA MET A 144 25.74 -9.52 33.17
C MET A 144 26.11 -10.97 32.81
N PRO A 145 25.56 -11.98 33.52
CA PRO A 145 25.85 -13.37 33.25
C PRO A 145 25.14 -13.80 31.96
N VAL A 146 25.86 -13.75 30.85
CA VAL A 146 25.41 -14.16 29.51
C VAL A 146 26.07 -15.49 29.16
N LEU A 147 25.30 -16.41 28.58
CA LEU A 147 25.84 -17.67 28.09
C LEU A 147 26.63 -17.42 26.79
N ASP A 148 27.88 -17.86 26.78
CA ASP A 148 28.72 -17.78 25.58
C ASP A 148 28.10 -18.52 24.40
N GLY A 149 28.31 -17.99 23.20
CA GLY A 149 27.83 -18.59 21.98
C GLY A 149 28.58 -18.07 20.76
N THR A 150 28.13 -18.54 19.60
CA THR A 150 28.57 -18.06 18.28
C THR A 150 27.35 -17.57 17.53
N VAL A 151 27.53 -16.54 16.72
CA VAL A 151 26.48 -15.97 15.87
C VAL A 151 26.69 -16.48 14.45
N ILE A 152 25.62 -16.94 13.82
CA ILE A 152 25.52 -17.20 12.40
C ILE A 152 24.83 -15.97 11.81
N GLY A 153 25.59 -15.16 11.07
CA GLY A 153 25.16 -13.86 10.59
C GLY A 153 24.15 -13.91 9.43
N SER A 154 23.55 -12.76 9.13
CA SER A 154 22.54 -12.58 8.07
C SER A 154 23.04 -13.00 6.69
N ASP A 155 24.35 -12.85 6.44
CA ASP A 155 24.98 -13.21 5.17
C ASP A 155 24.86 -14.68 4.82
N VAL A 156 24.76 -15.58 5.81
CA VAL A 156 24.48 -17.00 5.59
C VAL A 156 23.09 -17.20 5.00
N TYR A 157 22.10 -16.49 5.55
CA TYR A 157 20.73 -16.50 5.03
C TYR A 157 20.68 -15.92 3.60
N ASN A 158 21.31 -14.76 3.39
CA ASN A 158 21.36 -14.11 2.09
C ASN A 158 22.04 -14.97 1.02
N TYR A 159 23.17 -15.62 1.37
CA TYR A 159 23.87 -16.55 0.48
C TYR A 159 23.00 -17.76 0.14
N PHE A 160 22.31 -18.36 1.13
CA PHE A 160 21.42 -19.49 0.90
C PHE A 160 20.27 -19.12 -0.04
N ILE A 161 19.68 -17.93 0.14
CA ILE A 161 18.60 -17.41 -0.70
C ILE A 161 19.08 -17.21 -2.14
N GLU A 162 20.25 -16.61 -2.37
CA GLU A 162 20.79 -16.39 -3.72
C GLU A 162 21.18 -17.70 -4.41
N ALA A 163 21.92 -18.58 -3.72
CA ALA A 163 22.40 -19.84 -4.29
C ALA A 163 21.26 -20.76 -4.76
N ASN A 164 20.06 -20.60 -4.18
CA ASN A 164 18.87 -21.37 -4.52
C ASN A 164 17.85 -20.61 -5.38
N ASN A 165 18.16 -19.37 -5.81
CA ASN A 165 17.23 -18.49 -6.53
C ASN A 165 15.87 -18.32 -5.82
N LEU A 166 15.88 -18.28 -4.48
CA LEU A 166 14.65 -18.26 -3.69
C LEU A 166 13.98 -16.90 -3.66
N ARG A 167 14.69 -15.79 -3.94
CA ARG A 167 14.11 -14.43 -3.92
C ARG A 167 12.86 -14.33 -4.80
N ILE A 168 13.03 -14.62 -6.09
CA ILE A 168 11.95 -14.53 -7.08
C ILE A 168 10.78 -15.44 -6.68
N ALA A 169 11.06 -16.67 -6.26
CA ALA A 169 10.03 -17.63 -5.89
C ALA A 169 9.24 -17.20 -4.63
N ILE A 170 9.88 -16.58 -3.65
CA ILE A 170 9.23 -16.06 -2.44
C ILE A 170 8.44 -14.81 -2.78
N ASP A 171 9.02 -13.88 -3.54
CA ASP A 171 8.37 -12.63 -3.97
C ASP A 171 7.08 -12.93 -4.75
N GLU A 172 7.10 -13.88 -5.70
CA GLU A 172 5.91 -14.33 -6.45
C GLU A 172 4.78 -14.85 -5.55
N ILE A 173 5.11 -15.52 -4.44
CA ILE A 173 4.12 -15.98 -3.46
C ILE A 173 3.61 -14.80 -2.62
N LEU A 174 4.51 -13.92 -2.17
CA LEU A 174 4.18 -12.74 -1.35
C LEU A 174 3.37 -11.68 -2.10
N GLU A 175 3.44 -11.64 -3.44
CA GLU A 175 2.54 -10.83 -4.27
C GLU A 175 1.05 -11.13 -4.02
N SER A 176 0.71 -12.31 -3.48
CA SER A 176 -0.67 -12.66 -3.11
C SER A 176 -1.09 -12.18 -1.71
N ALA A 177 -0.16 -11.63 -0.92
CA ALA A 177 -0.41 -11.13 0.44
C ALA A 177 -1.05 -9.72 0.45
N ILE A 178 -2.27 -9.65 -0.06
CA ILE A 178 -3.06 -8.40 -0.20
C ILE A 178 -3.70 -7.99 1.14
N THR A 179 -3.83 -8.93 2.09
CA THR A 179 -4.42 -8.71 3.42
C THR A 179 -3.46 -9.18 4.52
N THR A 180 -3.65 -8.68 5.74
CA THR A 180 -2.98 -9.17 6.96
C THR A 180 -3.80 -10.24 7.69
N GLY A 181 -4.77 -10.86 7.01
CA GLY A 181 -5.64 -11.89 7.56
C GLY A 181 -4.86 -13.17 7.85
N ILE A 182 -4.88 -13.64 9.10
CA ILE A 182 -4.05 -14.79 9.52
C ILE A 182 -4.36 -16.08 8.74
N THR A 183 -5.61 -16.29 8.32
CA THR A 183 -6.01 -17.45 7.53
C THR A 183 -5.32 -17.48 6.17
N ASP A 184 -5.27 -16.33 5.48
CA ASP A 184 -4.63 -16.20 4.18
C ASP A 184 -3.12 -16.35 4.32
N LEU A 185 -2.53 -15.68 5.32
CA LEU A 185 -1.10 -15.73 5.62
C LEU A 185 -0.62 -17.13 6.01
N ASN A 186 -1.46 -17.97 6.63
CA ASN A 186 -1.12 -19.37 6.90
C ASN A 186 -0.89 -20.19 5.62
N SER A 187 -1.66 -19.92 4.56
CA SER A 187 -1.49 -20.61 3.27
C SER A 187 -0.21 -20.17 2.55
N ILE A 188 0.06 -18.88 2.58
CA ILE A 188 1.29 -18.25 2.06
C ILE A 188 2.52 -18.79 2.81
N SER A 189 2.47 -18.78 4.14
CA SER A 189 3.51 -19.30 5.03
C SER A 189 3.91 -20.72 4.67
N ARG A 190 2.94 -21.65 4.58
CA ARG A 190 3.22 -23.05 4.20
C ARG A 190 3.91 -23.15 2.85
N THR A 191 3.42 -22.43 1.85
CA THR A 191 3.96 -22.47 0.49
C THR A 191 5.41 -21.97 0.45
N ILE A 192 5.70 -20.87 1.16
CA ILE A 192 7.06 -20.32 1.28
C ILE A 192 7.98 -21.31 2.02
N ILE A 193 7.54 -21.86 3.15
CA ILE A 193 8.34 -22.80 3.95
C ILE A 193 8.65 -24.06 3.14
N ASP A 194 7.67 -24.63 2.46
CA ASP A 194 7.87 -25.82 1.62
C ASP A 194 8.89 -25.54 0.50
N ARG A 195 8.81 -24.36 -0.13
CA ARG A 195 9.77 -23.93 -1.16
C ARG A 195 11.16 -23.68 -0.58
N PHE A 196 11.26 -23.03 0.57
CA PHE A 196 12.51 -22.73 1.26
C PHE A 196 13.23 -24.03 1.69
N MET A 197 12.50 -24.99 2.24
CA MET A 197 13.05 -26.26 2.73
C MET A 197 13.62 -27.14 1.61
N GLN A 198 13.17 -26.97 0.36
CA GLN A 198 13.75 -27.63 -0.82
C GLN A 198 15.14 -27.12 -1.21
N GLY A 199 15.55 -25.94 -0.72
CA GLY A 199 16.86 -25.37 -1.03
C GLY A 199 18.01 -26.21 -0.48
N VAL A 200 19.11 -26.29 -1.22
CA VAL A 200 20.33 -27.01 -0.85
C VAL A 200 21.32 -26.04 -0.22
N MET A 201 21.88 -26.41 0.93
CA MET A 201 22.93 -25.61 1.57
C MET A 201 24.23 -25.77 0.77
N PRO A 202 24.87 -24.68 0.30
CA PRO A 202 26.16 -24.76 -0.37
C PRO A 202 27.27 -25.23 0.57
N ASP A 203 28.12 -26.14 0.11
CA ASP A 203 29.16 -26.79 0.94
C ASP A 203 30.09 -25.79 1.65
N ALA A 204 30.44 -24.69 0.99
CA ALA A 204 31.29 -23.65 1.57
C ALA A 204 30.68 -23.02 2.83
N ILE A 205 29.35 -22.86 2.86
CA ILE A 205 28.63 -22.30 3.99
C ILE A 205 28.33 -23.39 5.04
N ALA A 206 27.96 -24.59 4.59
CA ALA A 206 27.74 -25.73 5.48
C ALA A 206 28.97 -25.99 6.37
N ASN A 207 30.16 -26.05 5.76
CA ASN A 207 31.42 -26.26 6.47
C ASN A 207 31.69 -25.18 7.54
N GLU A 208 31.46 -23.89 7.23
CA GLU A 208 31.67 -22.78 8.17
C GLU A 208 30.71 -22.87 9.37
N ILE A 209 29.43 -23.24 9.13
CA ILE A 209 28.44 -23.42 10.20
C ILE A 209 28.79 -24.66 11.05
N GLU A 210 29.19 -25.77 10.44
CA GLU A 210 29.56 -27.00 11.14
C GLU A 210 30.79 -26.81 12.05
N ILE A 211 31.81 -26.09 11.56
CA ILE A 211 32.99 -25.74 12.38
C ILE A 211 32.56 -24.89 13.58
N ALA A 212 31.77 -23.84 13.35
CA ALA A 212 31.26 -22.98 14.42
C ALA A 212 30.41 -23.76 15.44
N ALA A 213 29.61 -24.73 14.98
CA ALA A 213 28.79 -25.59 15.83
C ALA A 213 29.61 -26.51 16.73
N LEU A 214 30.64 -27.15 16.17
CA LEU A 214 31.54 -28.02 16.92
C LEU A 214 32.28 -27.23 18.01
N GLU A 215 32.80 -26.05 17.67
CA GLU A 215 33.47 -25.14 18.61
C GLU A 215 32.50 -24.64 19.71
N ALA A 216 31.30 -24.19 19.33
CA ALA A 216 30.29 -23.69 20.26
C ALA A 216 29.77 -24.77 21.21
N SER A 217 29.75 -26.05 20.80
CA SER A 217 29.26 -27.15 21.63
C SER A 217 30.13 -27.39 22.87
N ARG A 218 31.40 -26.96 22.87
CA ARG A 218 32.33 -27.11 24.01
C ARG A 218 32.36 -28.54 24.59
N GLY A 219 32.22 -29.53 23.70
CA GLY A 219 32.23 -30.96 24.06
C GLY A 219 30.94 -31.50 24.68
N SER A 220 29.85 -30.72 24.75
CA SER A 220 28.52 -31.25 25.13
C SER A 220 27.87 -32.09 24.03
N GLY A 221 28.28 -31.87 22.78
CA GLY A 221 27.68 -32.47 21.58
C GLY A 221 26.33 -31.86 21.16
N ASN A 222 25.68 -31.06 22.02
CA ASN A 222 24.35 -30.50 21.80
C ASN A 222 24.34 -28.97 21.93
N LEU A 223 23.50 -28.33 21.11
CA LEU A 223 23.35 -26.89 20.97
C LEU A 223 21.88 -26.46 21.12
N THR A 224 21.69 -25.19 21.45
CA THR A 224 20.44 -24.45 21.29
C THR A 224 20.63 -23.45 20.16
N LEU A 225 19.71 -23.45 19.20
CA LEU A 225 19.65 -22.47 18.12
C LEU A 225 18.54 -21.47 18.44
N SER A 226 18.87 -20.19 18.55
CA SER A 226 17.90 -19.11 18.71
C SER A 226 17.91 -18.22 17.48
N ALA A 227 16.90 -18.36 16.62
CA ALA A 227 16.73 -17.58 15.41
C ALA A 227 15.87 -16.35 15.66
N SER A 228 16.20 -15.25 14.98
CA SER A 228 15.39 -14.03 14.94
C SER A 228 15.62 -13.25 13.65
N SER A 229 14.61 -12.52 13.18
CA SER A 229 14.76 -11.60 12.06
C SER A 229 14.93 -10.16 12.53
N THR A 230 15.90 -9.44 11.94
CA THR A 230 16.11 -8.00 12.17
C THR A 230 16.16 -7.30 10.80
N PRO A 231 15.43 -6.20 10.60
CA PRO A 231 15.54 -5.44 9.37
C PRO A 231 16.95 -4.84 9.21
N GLU A 232 17.46 -4.78 7.99
CA GLU A 232 18.74 -4.16 7.69
C GLU A 232 18.75 -2.68 8.12
N GLY A 233 19.82 -2.26 8.80
CA GLY A 233 19.92 -0.91 9.37
C GLY A 233 19.09 -0.68 10.64
N SER A 234 18.25 -1.62 11.07
CA SER A 234 17.45 -1.52 12.30
C SER A 234 18.22 -2.02 13.52
N LEU A 235 18.03 -1.32 14.64
CA LEU A 235 18.50 -1.74 15.97
C LEU A 235 17.47 -2.63 16.70
N TYR A 236 16.33 -2.91 16.09
CA TYR A 236 15.24 -3.68 16.70
C TYR A 236 14.84 -4.89 15.84
N ALA A 237 14.79 -6.06 16.47
CA ALA A 237 14.28 -7.28 15.83
C ALA A 237 12.77 -7.20 15.58
N LEU A 238 12.29 -7.85 14.51
CA LEU A 238 10.87 -7.88 14.18
C LEU A 238 10.06 -8.65 15.25
N PRO A 239 8.86 -8.18 15.62
CA PRO A 239 7.96 -8.92 16.51
C PRO A 239 7.63 -10.30 15.99
N GLU A 240 7.40 -11.25 16.89
CA GLU A 240 6.92 -12.60 16.56
C GLU A 240 7.76 -13.36 15.52
N SER A 241 8.99 -12.91 15.23
CA SER A 241 9.87 -13.46 14.19
C SER A 241 11.00 -14.33 14.76
N SER A 242 10.77 -14.95 15.92
CA SER A 242 11.77 -15.70 16.67
C SER A 242 11.41 -17.16 16.84
N CYS A 243 12.40 -18.05 16.77
CA CYS A 243 12.24 -19.47 17.07
C CYS A 243 13.44 -19.99 17.86
N THR A 244 13.21 -20.91 18.79
CA THR A 244 14.28 -21.61 19.50
C THR A 244 14.13 -23.11 19.30
N ILE A 245 15.21 -23.77 18.88
CA ILE A 245 15.28 -25.23 18.72
C ILE A 245 16.34 -25.76 19.68
N THR A 246 15.93 -26.67 20.55
CA THR A 246 16.81 -27.29 21.56
C THR A 246 16.26 -28.65 21.99
N PRO A 247 17.11 -29.66 22.25
CA PRO A 247 18.53 -29.73 21.92
C PRO A 247 18.78 -30.10 20.45
N VAL A 248 19.88 -29.63 19.89
CA VAL A 248 20.32 -29.93 18.51
C VAL A 248 21.72 -30.56 18.55
N PRO A 249 21.92 -31.79 18.04
CA PRO A 249 23.26 -32.35 17.88
C PRO A 249 24.11 -31.47 16.97
N ALA A 250 25.39 -31.23 17.32
CA ALA A 250 26.26 -30.34 16.55
C ALA A 250 26.42 -30.76 15.06
N GLN A 251 26.34 -32.06 14.79
CA GLN A 251 26.36 -32.64 13.44
C GLN A 251 25.11 -32.33 12.60
N ASP A 252 23.97 -32.01 13.23
CA ASP A 252 22.69 -31.75 12.57
C ASP A 252 22.43 -30.24 12.42
N VAL A 253 23.44 -29.40 12.68
CA VAL A 253 23.29 -27.94 12.79
C VAL A 253 22.78 -27.30 11.51
N VAL A 254 23.15 -27.81 10.34
CA VAL A 254 22.74 -27.23 9.04
C VAL A 254 21.24 -27.44 8.81
N GLU A 255 20.72 -28.63 9.11
CA GLU A 255 19.29 -28.92 9.01
C GLU A 255 18.50 -28.12 10.05
N ALA A 256 19.01 -28.05 11.28
CA ALA A 256 18.40 -27.27 12.34
C ALA A 256 18.42 -25.77 12.05
N TRP A 257 19.49 -25.24 11.44
CA TRP A 257 19.57 -23.86 10.97
C TRP A 257 18.48 -23.58 9.94
N LYS A 258 18.34 -24.44 8.92
CA LYS A 258 17.28 -24.30 7.90
C LYS A 258 15.90 -24.25 8.54
N LYS A 259 15.62 -25.13 9.51
CA LYS A 259 14.34 -25.12 10.24
C LYS A 259 14.18 -23.84 11.05
N ALA A 260 15.21 -23.41 11.78
CA ALA A 260 15.13 -22.27 12.69
C ALA A 260 14.84 -20.96 11.93
N VAL A 261 15.51 -20.71 10.81
CA VAL A 261 15.35 -19.48 10.02
C VAL A 261 13.99 -19.37 9.33
N THR A 262 13.23 -20.46 9.19
CA THR A 262 11.85 -20.39 8.67
C THR A 262 10.90 -19.62 9.59
N CYS A 263 11.32 -19.29 10.81
CA CYS A 263 10.56 -18.47 11.73
C CYS A 263 10.15 -17.12 11.13
N LYS A 264 10.95 -16.52 10.23
CA LYS A 264 10.56 -15.27 9.56
C LYS A 264 9.32 -15.44 8.66
N PHE A 265 9.00 -16.67 8.25
CA PHE A 265 7.90 -17.01 7.35
C PHE A 265 6.68 -17.57 8.08
N PHE A 266 6.65 -17.60 9.41
CA PHE A 266 5.41 -17.93 10.13
C PHE A 266 4.35 -16.85 9.86
N ALA A 267 3.08 -17.22 9.91
CA ALA A 267 1.99 -16.31 9.53
C ALA A 267 1.99 -15.04 10.37
N GLU A 268 2.28 -15.16 11.67
CA GLU A 268 2.43 -14.05 12.61
C GLU A 268 3.64 -13.18 12.30
N SER A 269 4.75 -13.78 11.88
CA SER A 269 5.98 -13.05 11.52
C SER A 269 5.83 -12.29 10.21
N ILE A 270 5.21 -12.91 9.20
CA ILE A 270 4.85 -12.23 7.94
C ILE A 270 3.92 -11.06 8.24
N LYS A 271 2.88 -11.28 9.06
CA LYS A 271 1.96 -10.21 9.48
C LYS A 271 2.71 -9.06 10.15
N ALA A 272 3.54 -9.35 11.15
CA ALA A 272 4.29 -8.34 11.89
C ALA A 272 5.25 -7.56 10.99
N ARG A 273 5.91 -8.23 10.03
CA ARG A 273 6.76 -7.61 9.02
C ARG A 273 5.97 -6.63 8.13
N ILE A 274 4.84 -7.08 7.58
CA ILE A 274 3.97 -6.26 6.73
C ILE A 274 3.45 -5.04 7.49
N GLU A 275 2.97 -5.21 8.72
CA GLU A 275 2.44 -4.12 9.55
C GLU A 275 3.51 -3.09 9.96
N SER A 276 4.77 -3.52 9.94
CA SER A 276 5.96 -2.69 10.18
C SER A 276 6.51 -2.03 8.91
N GLY A 277 5.98 -2.36 7.72
CA GLY A 277 6.33 -1.72 6.45
C GLY A 277 7.58 -2.27 5.76
N TYR A 278 8.19 -3.34 6.27
CA TYR A 278 9.42 -3.91 5.71
C TYR A 278 9.13 -4.92 4.59
N ALA A 279 9.94 -4.89 3.54
CA ALA A 279 9.96 -5.94 2.53
C ALA A 279 10.64 -7.20 3.08
N ASP A 280 10.33 -8.36 2.50
CA ASP A 280 10.94 -9.63 2.94
C ASP A 280 12.46 -9.61 2.82
N ARG A 281 12.97 -9.02 1.72
CA ARG A 281 14.39 -8.91 1.39
C ARG A 281 15.19 -8.12 2.43
N GLU A 282 14.56 -7.19 3.13
CA GLU A 282 15.23 -6.36 4.13
C GLU A 282 15.36 -7.03 5.48
N SER A 283 14.72 -8.18 5.67
CA SER A 283 14.56 -8.80 6.99
C SER A 283 15.21 -10.19 7.01
N PRO A 284 16.54 -10.28 6.87
CA PRO A 284 17.23 -11.56 6.96
C PRO A 284 17.03 -12.19 8.34
N ALA A 285 17.23 -13.51 8.42
CA ALA A 285 17.19 -14.25 9.67
C ALA A 285 18.62 -14.60 10.13
N MET A 286 18.88 -14.41 11.42
CA MET A 286 20.16 -14.66 12.08
C MET A 286 19.95 -15.69 13.18
N VAL A 287 21.02 -16.41 13.54
CA VAL A 287 20.93 -17.49 14.54
C VAL A 287 22.06 -17.37 15.56
N ILE A 288 21.72 -17.42 16.84
CA ILE A 288 22.68 -17.59 17.93
C ILE A 288 22.75 -19.08 18.27
N ILE A 289 23.96 -19.65 18.27
CA ILE A 289 24.21 -21.03 18.73
C ILE A 289 24.92 -21.03 20.08
N GLN A 290 24.36 -21.76 21.04
CA GLN A 290 24.87 -21.86 22.41
C GLN A 290 24.90 -23.32 22.88
N PRO A 291 25.86 -23.72 23.74
CA PRO A 291 25.97 -25.09 24.22
C PRO A 291 24.82 -25.47 25.16
N VAL A 292 24.35 -26.71 25.03
CA VAL A 292 23.42 -27.34 25.99
C VAL A 292 24.23 -28.25 26.91
N LYS A 293 24.56 -27.77 28.10
CA LYS A 293 25.29 -28.53 29.11
C LYS A 293 24.85 -28.15 30.52
N ASP A 294 24.62 -29.15 31.37
CA ASP A 294 24.31 -28.99 32.79
C ASP A 294 23.13 -28.04 33.08
N ILE A 295 22.13 -28.00 32.18
CA ILE A 295 20.93 -27.15 32.31
C ILE A 295 19.96 -27.79 33.30
N HIS A 296 19.59 -27.06 34.34
CA HIS A 296 18.60 -27.46 35.34
C HIS A 296 17.20 -26.96 34.97
N ASP A 297 17.04 -25.67 34.67
CA ASP A 297 15.77 -25.07 34.25
C ASP A 297 16.00 -24.01 33.16
N SER A 298 14.94 -23.65 32.45
CA SER A 298 14.98 -22.64 31.39
C SER A 298 13.64 -21.93 31.26
N GLY A 299 13.66 -20.74 30.70
CA GLY A 299 12.43 -19.98 30.53
C GLY A 299 12.63 -18.59 29.96
N VAL A 300 11.63 -17.76 30.17
CA VAL A 300 11.59 -16.36 29.73
C VAL A 300 11.13 -15.47 30.86
N ILE A 301 11.76 -14.29 30.98
CA ILE A 301 11.27 -13.21 31.84
C ILE A 301 10.76 -12.07 30.96
N GLU A 302 9.52 -11.67 31.22
CA GLU A 302 8.96 -10.40 30.75
C GLU A 302 9.16 -9.40 31.88
N THR A 303 9.96 -8.37 31.65
CA THR A 303 10.24 -7.39 32.70
C THR A 303 9.01 -6.53 32.99
N LEU A 304 8.12 -6.34 31.99
CA LEU A 304 6.80 -5.73 32.11
C LEU A 304 5.70 -6.73 31.76
N HIS A 305 4.83 -7.01 32.72
CA HIS A 305 3.64 -7.82 32.59
C HIS A 305 2.48 -7.12 33.32
N GLU A 306 1.39 -6.90 32.60
CA GLU A 306 0.17 -6.28 33.11
C GLU A 306 -0.87 -7.36 33.41
N SER A 307 -1.50 -7.26 34.58
CA SER A 307 -2.57 -8.17 34.98
C SER A 307 -3.57 -7.45 35.88
N THR A 308 -4.84 -7.79 35.75
CA THR A 308 -5.95 -7.20 36.54
C THR A 308 -5.86 -7.56 38.02
N ASP A 309 -5.22 -8.69 38.34
CA ASP A 309 -5.16 -9.26 39.69
C ASP A 309 -3.93 -8.76 40.49
N LEU A 310 -3.24 -7.74 39.98
CA LEU A 310 -2.10 -7.15 40.68
C LEU A 310 -2.52 -6.35 41.92
N PRO A 311 -1.70 -6.36 42.99
CA PRO A 311 -1.88 -5.51 44.16
C PRO A 311 -2.01 -4.03 43.75
N PRO A 312 -2.85 -3.21 44.42
CA PRO A 312 -3.16 -1.85 43.97
C PRO A 312 -1.93 -0.98 43.67
N LYS A 313 -0.88 -1.14 44.46
CA LYS A 313 0.35 -0.37 44.31
C LYS A 313 1.23 -0.82 43.13
N ASP A 314 0.98 -1.97 42.51
CA ASP A 314 1.72 -2.52 41.35
C ASP A 314 0.90 -2.43 40.05
N ARG A 315 -0.30 -1.85 40.07
CA ARG A 315 -1.15 -1.72 38.88
C ARG A 315 -0.60 -0.70 37.89
N ASP A 316 -0.21 0.49 38.37
CA ASP A 316 0.25 1.58 37.50
C ASP A 316 1.63 1.32 36.86
N GLY A 317 2.44 0.43 37.45
CA GLY A 317 3.81 0.13 36.98
C GLY A 317 4.02 -1.32 36.51
N GLY A 318 2.98 -2.16 36.57
CA GLY A 318 3.03 -3.58 36.25
C GLY A 318 3.94 -4.40 37.18
N CYS A 319 4.20 -5.64 36.77
CA CYS A 319 5.11 -6.57 37.45
C CYS A 319 6.09 -7.19 36.45
N SER A 320 7.09 -7.91 36.93
CA SER A 320 7.90 -8.81 36.10
C SER A 320 7.33 -10.22 36.20
N ALA A 321 7.11 -10.87 35.06
CA ALA A 321 6.61 -12.23 34.97
C ALA A 321 7.72 -13.17 34.49
N ILE A 322 8.01 -14.21 35.26
CA ILE A 322 9.01 -15.23 34.92
C ILE A 322 8.28 -16.52 34.62
N PHE A 323 8.34 -16.94 33.38
CA PHE A 323 7.80 -18.20 32.88
C PHE A 323 8.93 -19.22 32.82
N SER A 324 8.76 -20.35 33.49
CA SER A 324 9.66 -21.50 33.40
C SER A 324 9.03 -22.54 32.49
N ASN A 325 9.84 -23.20 31.67
CA ASN A 325 9.37 -24.30 30.81
C ASN A 325 8.90 -25.51 31.63
N SER A 326 9.30 -25.61 32.89
CA SER A 326 8.87 -26.68 33.82
C SER A 326 7.61 -26.34 34.63
N SER A 327 7.01 -25.16 34.44
CA SER A 327 5.84 -24.72 35.21
C SER A 327 4.78 -24.06 34.33
N THR A 328 3.50 -24.24 34.69
CA THR A 328 2.36 -23.68 33.96
C THR A 328 1.98 -22.27 34.43
N THR A 329 2.43 -21.87 35.62
CA THR A 329 2.14 -20.54 36.19
C THR A 329 3.43 -19.76 36.40
N PRO A 330 3.45 -18.44 36.12
CA PRO A 330 4.67 -17.65 36.27
C PRO A 330 4.93 -17.23 37.71
N TYR A 331 6.20 -16.96 38.04
CA TYR A 331 6.50 -16.09 39.18
C TYR A 331 6.16 -14.66 38.80
N LEU A 332 5.42 -13.97 39.67
CA LEU A 332 5.17 -12.54 39.54
C LEU A 332 5.95 -11.80 40.61
N LEU A 333 6.80 -10.85 40.21
CA LEU A 333 7.59 -10.02 41.11
C LEU A 333 7.27 -8.55 40.90
N SER A 334 7.15 -7.80 41.99
CA SER A 334 7.01 -6.35 41.93
C SER A 334 8.26 -5.72 41.30
N ARG A 335 8.05 -4.74 40.43
CA ARG A 335 9.14 -3.97 39.79
C ARG A 335 9.78 -2.91 40.71
N ARG A 336 9.29 -2.76 41.94
CA ARG A 336 9.81 -1.80 42.93
C ARG A 336 11.07 -2.33 43.61
N GLU A 337 11.82 -1.45 44.29
CA GLU A 337 13.14 -1.74 44.89
C GLU A 337 13.23 -3.07 45.66
N LYS A 338 12.20 -3.45 46.42
CA LYS A 338 12.23 -4.67 47.24
C LYS A 338 11.94 -5.97 46.46
N GLN A 339 11.56 -5.88 45.19
CA GLN A 339 11.21 -7.01 44.32
C GLN A 339 10.39 -8.09 45.04
N ARG A 340 9.32 -7.66 45.71
CA ARG A 340 8.45 -8.55 46.48
C ARG A 340 7.81 -9.56 45.54
N VAL A 341 7.84 -10.84 45.92
CA VAL A 341 7.11 -11.90 45.23
C VAL A 341 5.61 -11.65 45.45
N ILE A 342 4.91 -11.44 44.35
CA ILE A 342 3.45 -11.23 44.29
C ILE A 342 2.76 -12.59 44.21
N SER A 343 3.23 -13.44 43.29
CA SER A 343 2.74 -14.80 43.09
C SER A 343 3.91 -15.76 42.87
N ARG A 344 3.71 -17.01 43.27
CA ARG A 344 4.63 -18.12 43.05
C ARG A 344 3.88 -19.29 42.41
N PRO A 345 4.53 -20.08 41.53
CA PRO A 345 3.99 -21.35 41.07
C PRO A 345 3.86 -22.34 42.23
N GLU A 346 2.87 -23.23 42.16
CA GLU A 346 2.69 -24.31 43.15
C GLU A 346 3.84 -25.32 43.10
N GLU A 347 4.29 -25.68 41.89
CA GLU A 347 5.46 -26.51 41.63
C GLU A 347 6.37 -25.79 40.64
N SER A 348 7.63 -25.59 41.03
CA SER A 348 8.66 -24.96 40.20
C SER A 348 10.05 -25.45 40.58
N GLN A 349 10.84 -25.80 39.57
CA GLN A 349 12.26 -26.10 39.72
C GLN A 349 13.11 -24.85 39.97
N LEU A 350 12.60 -23.67 39.59
CA LEU A 350 13.25 -22.38 39.82
C LEU A 350 13.13 -21.96 41.29
N SER A 351 14.27 -21.74 41.95
CA SER A 351 14.29 -21.24 43.34
C SER A 351 13.82 -19.77 43.43
N THR A 352 13.25 -19.37 44.56
CA THR A 352 12.87 -17.95 44.80
C THR A 352 14.06 -17.00 44.74
N HIS A 353 15.27 -17.47 45.08
CA HIS A 353 16.49 -16.68 44.97
C HIS A 353 16.87 -16.44 43.50
N SER A 354 16.81 -17.47 42.67
CA SER A 354 17.05 -17.37 41.22
C SER A 354 15.98 -16.49 40.56
N ALA A 355 14.71 -16.59 40.95
CA ALA A 355 13.63 -15.73 40.46
C ALA A 355 13.88 -14.24 40.78
N LYS A 356 14.31 -13.91 42.02
CA LYS A 356 14.71 -12.54 42.36
C LYS A 356 15.94 -12.06 41.58
N THR A 357 16.91 -12.95 41.38
CA THR A 357 18.11 -12.66 40.59
C THR A 357 17.72 -12.33 39.14
N LEU A 358 16.84 -13.13 38.52
CA LEU A 358 16.28 -12.88 37.20
C LEU A 358 15.55 -11.54 37.12
N ALA A 359 14.70 -11.22 38.10
CA ALA A 359 14.02 -9.92 38.14
C ALA A 359 15.00 -8.75 38.25
N SER A 360 16.07 -8.89 39.05
CA SER A 360 17.14 -7.88 39.15
C SER A 360 17.92 -7.73 37.85
N LEU A 361 18.28 -8.85 37.19
CA LEU A 361 18.93 -8.82 35.88
C LEU A 361 18.03 -8.19 34.82
N GLY A 362 16.75 -8.54 34.81
CA GLY A 362 15.76 -7.93 33.92
C GLY A 362 15.66 -6.42 34.11
N ARG A 363 15.67 -5.92 35.35
CA ARG A 363 15.73 -4.47 35.64
C ARG A 363 17.00 -3.81 35.13
N LYS A 364 18.16 -4.44 35.30
CA LYS A 364 19.42 -3.94 34.73
C LYS A 364 19.38 -3.88 33.21
N ALA A 365 18.77 -4.87 32.55
CA ALA A 365 18.57 -4.86 31.11
C ALA A 365 17.62 -3.72 30.68
N GLU A 366 16.51 -3.49 31.41
CA GLU A 366 15.64 -2.34 31.15
C GLU A 366 16.39 -1.01 31.29
N ASP A 367 17.19 -0.86 32.33
CA ASP A 367 17.95 0.37 32.59
C ASP A 367 19.05 0.58 31.52
N LEU A 368 19.59 -0.49 30.92
CA LEU A 368 20.59 -0.42 29.84
C LEU A 368 19.96 0.00 28.50
N PHE A 369 18.78 -0.53 28.17
CA PHE A 369 18.12 -0.32 26.87
C PHE A 369 17.01 0.74 26.88
N ASP A 370 16.76 1.35 28.04
CA ASP A 370 15.67 2.33 28.29
C ASP A 370 14.28 1.85 27.82
N ALA A 371 14.05 0.54 27.91
CA ALA A 371 12.81 -0.07 27.47
C ALA A 371 12.56 -1.39 28.21
N PRO A 372 11.29 -1.76 28.46
CA PRO A 372 10.93 -3.10 28.87
C PRO A 372 11.49 -4.19 27.94
N GLN A 373 11.94 -5.29 28.53
CA GLN A 373 12.66 -6.38 27.87
C GLN A 373 11.94 -7.71 28.05
N ARG A 374 12.15 -8.60 27.10
CA ARG A 374 11.87 -10.04 27.21
C ARG A 374 13.20 -10.78 27.09
N CYS A 375 13.66 -11.39 28.18
CA CYS A 375 14.94 -12.09 28.24
C CYS A 375 14.72 -13.60 28.39
N TYR A 376 15.40 -14.40 27.58
CA TYR A 376 15.47 -15.85 27.74
C TYR A 376 16.62 -16.20 28.67
N TRP A 377 16.42 -17.22 29.50
CA TRP A 377 17.36 -17.59 30.54
C TRP A 377 17.43 -19.09 30.73
N ILE A 378 18.57 -19.53 31.28
CA ILE A 378 18.78 -20.87 31.79
C ILE A 378 19.37 -20.82 33.20
N THR A 379 19.20 -21.90 33.95
CA THR A 379 19.96 -22.15 35.17
C THR A 379 20.83 -23.39 35.02
N ASP A 380 22.02 -23.36 35.59
CA ASP A 380 22.85 -24.56 35.70
C ASP A 380 22.41 -25.45 36.88
N LEU A 381 23.02 -26.63 37.02
CA LEU A 381 22.82 -27.53 38.17
C LEU A 381 23.10 -26.90 39.56
N ARG A 382 23.75 -25.73 39.60
CA ARG A 382 24.01 -24.94 40.82
C ARG A 382 23.05 -23.76 40.97
N ASN A 383 21.97 -23.70 40.17
CA ASN A 383 20.98 -22.62 40.13
C ASN A 383 21.54 -21.23 39.77
N ARG A 384 22.71 -21.17 39.12
CA ARG A 384 23.26 -19.91 38.58
C ARG A 384 22.54 -19.55 37.29
N VAL A 385 22.06 -18.32 37.22
CA VAL A 385 21.28 -17.80 36.09
C VAL A 385 22.22 -17.30 34.99
N MET A 386 21.93 -17.66 33.75
CA MET A 386 22.56 -17.09 32.55
C MET A 386 21.49 -16.65 31.56
N ILE A 387 21.71 -15.51 30.90
CA ILE A 387 20.85 -14.97 29.84
C ILE A 387 21.29 -15.58 28.51
N THR A 388 20.34 -16.05 27.72
CA THR A 388 20.58 -16.71 26.41
C THR A 388 20.11 -15.87 25.23
N SER A 389 19.15 -14.97 25.43
CA SER A 389 18.68 -14.03 24.42
C SER A 389 17.95 -12.86 25.10
N VAL A 390 17.92 -11.70 24.45
CA VAL A 390 17.23 -10.50 24.92
C VAL A 390 16.60 -9.78 23.74
N ARG A 391 15.45 -9.12 23.98
CA ARG A 391 14.81 -8.22 23.03
C ARG A 391 13.88 -7.24 23.75
N SER A 392 13.71 -6.06 23.19
CA SER A 392 12.69 -5.11 23.65
C SER A 392 11.27 -5.68 23.53
N TYR A 393 10.46 -5.51 24.58
CA TYR A 393 9.09 -6.02 24.65
C TYR A 393 8.22 -5.20 25.62
N PRO A 394 7.04 -4.67 25.21
CA PRO A 394 6.43 -4.83 23.90
C PRO A 394 7.20 -4.07 22.82
N PHE A 395 7.18 -4.59 21.59
CA PHE A 395 7.85 -3.92 20.47
C PHE A 395 7.20 -2.56 20.21
N ARG A 396 8.02 -1.51 20.21
CA ARG A 396 7.64 -0.13 19.86
C ARG A 396 8.39 0.38 18.63
N GLY A 397 9.01 -0.51 17.86
CA GLY A 397 9.92 -0.13 16.80
C GLY A 397 9.25 0.72 15.71
N GLU A 398 10.10 1.37 14.93
CA GLU A 398 9.66 2.30 13.90
C GLU A 398 9.10 1.56 12.69
N LYS A 399 7.97 2.06 12.17
CA LYS A 399 7.42 1.60 10.90
C LYS A 399 8.22 2.22 9.76
N GLU A 400 8.64 1.40 8.82
CA GLU A 400 9.28 1.87 7.60
C GLU A 400 8.21 2.52 6.70
N THR A 401 8.20 3.85 6.64
CA THR A 401 7.25 4.63 5.83
C THR A 401 7.93 5.53 4.82
N VAL A 402 9.27 5.60 4.82
CA VAL A 402 10.02 6.52 3.97
C VAL A 402 9.91 6.05 2.53
N ARG A 403 10.07 4.74 2.28
CA ARG A 403 10.02 4.19 0.92
C ARG A 403 8.69 4.46 0.21
N ILE A 404 7.57 4.16 0.85
CA ILE A 404 6.25 4.36 0.21
C ILE A 404 5.97 5.84 -0.07
N LYS A 405 6.38 6.75 0.82
CA LYS A 405 6.26 8.20 0.59
C LYS A 405 7.09 8.65 -0.61
N GLN A 406 8.30 8.15 -0.76
CA GLN A 406 9.14 8.42 -1.93
C GLN A 406 8.50 7.87 -3.21
N ALA A 407 8.01 6.64 -3.19
CA ALA A 407 7.32 6.03 -4.33
C ALA A 407 6.08 6.83 -4.76
N LEU A 408 5.25 7.26 -3.81
CA LEU A 408 4.06 8.07 -4.09
C LEU A 408 4.38 9.38 -4.80
N SER A 409 5.55 9.98 -4.54
CA SER A 409 5.95 11.24 -5.20
C SER A 409 6.10 11.11 -6.72
N TYR A 410 6.49 9.92 -7.19
CA TYR A 410 6.65 9.59 -8.62
C TYR A 410 5.45 8.84 -9.19
N ILE A 411 4.54 8.34 -8.37
CA ILE A 411 3.36 7.59 -8.83
C ILE A 411 2.11 8.48 -8.84
N ALA A 412 1.76 9.05 -7.70
CA ALA A 412 0.42 9.57 -7.41
C ALA A 412 0.30 11.09 -7.35
N ASN A 413 1.39 11.83 -7.26
CA ASN A 413 1.33 13.29 -7.23
C ASN A 413 0.89 13.86 -8.59
N LEU A 414 -0.10 14.75 -8.61
CA LEU A 414 -0.50 15.51 -9.81
C LEU A 414 0.22 16.87 -9.81
N ASN A 415 1.18 17.05 -10.71
CA ASN A 415 2.01 18.24 -10.84
C ASN A 415 1.68 19.07 -12.08
N ILE A 416 1.03 18.48 -13.09
CA ILE A 416 0.61 19.20 -14.29
C ILE A 416 -0.80 19.77 -14.14
N SER A 417 -0.99 21.01 -14.58
CA SER A 417 -2.31 21.65 -14.60
C SER A 417 -2.72 21.96 -16.05
N PRO A 418 -3.89 21.48 -16.52
CA PRO A 418 -4.37 21.78 -17.87
C PRO A 418 -4.66 23.28 -18.09
N ARG A 419 -4.90 24.04 -17.01
CA ARG A 419 -5.17 25.48 -17.07
C ARG A 419 -3.94 26.33 -17.46
N ASN A 420 -2.74 25.76 -17.35
CA ASN A 420 -1.51 26.44 -17.75
C ASN A 420 -0.84 25.68 -18.89
N THR A 421 -1.01 26.18 -20.11
CA THR A 421 -0.47 25.58 -21.34
C THR A 421 1.06 25.47 -21.32
N GLU A 422 1.77 26.34 -20.57
CA GLU A 422 3.23 26.27 -20.38
C GLU A 422 3.65 25.14 -19.41
N MET A 423 2.73 24.72 -18.52
CA MET A 423 2.92 23.59 -17.60
C MET A 423 2.38 22.26 -18.15
N PHE A 424 1.55 22.27 -19.19
CA PHE A 424 0.97 21.08 -19.81
C PHE A 424 1.82 20.53 -20.97
N LEU A 425 3.10 20.31 -20.69
CA LEU A 425 4.10 19.74 -21.60
C LEU A 425 4.58 18.40 -21.07
N PRO A 426 4.94 17.43 -21.93
CA PRO A 426 5.44 16.13 -21.47
C PRO A 426 6.73 16.25 -20.65
N GLU A 427 7.54 17.28 -20.90
CA GLU A 427 8.74 17.64 -20.12
C GLU A 427 8.45 18.06 -18.68
N LYS A 428 7.23 18.49 -18.39
CA LYS A 428 6.80 18.94 -17.06
C LYS A 428 6.17 17.82 -16.24
N SER A 429 5.88 16.68 -16.85
CA SER A 429 5.43 15.48 -16.12
C SER A 429 6.52 15.00 -15.17
N ARG A 430 6.15 14.77 -13.91
CA ARG A 430 7.05 14.30 -12.84
C ARG A 430 6.58 13.00 -12.20
N SER A 431 5.34 12.59 -12.47
CA SER A 431 4.77 11.34 -11.96
C SER A 431 4.10 10.51 -13.05
N MET A 432 3.80 9.25 -12.73
CA MET A 432 2.94 8.37 -13.52
C MET A 432 1.55 8.98 -13.70
N TYR A 433 0.98 9.59 -12.66
CA TYR A 433 -0.31 10.27 -12.76
C TYR A 433 -0.28 11.43 -13.76
N ASP A 434 0.80 12.21 -13.81
CA ASP A 434 0.97 13.26 -14.80
C ASP A 434 0.94 12.71 -16.24
N LEU A 435 1.58 11.57 -16.49
CA LEU A 435 1.56 10.93 -17.82
C LEU A 435 0.16 10.45 -18.19
N VAL A 436 -0.59 9.88 -17.25
CA VAL A 436 -2.00 9.48 -17.45
C VAL A 436 -2.85 10.70 -17.80
N ARG A 437 -2.71 11.77 -17.03
CA ARG A 437 -3.46 13.02 -17.26
C ARG A 437 -3.11 13.66 -18.60
N PHE A 438 -1.82 13.70 -18.94
CA PHE A 438 -1.33 14.20 -20.22
C PHE A 438 -1.90 13.41 -21.40
N ALA A 439 -1.84 12.09 -21.33
CA ALA A 439 -2.29 11.22 -22.42
C ALA A 439 -3.79 11.33 -22.67
N ASN A 440 -4.60 11.39 -21.60
CA ASN A 440 -6.04 11.58 -21.73
C ASN A 440 -6.34 12.92 -22.43
N GLU A 441 -5.81 14.03 -21.92
CA GLU A 441 -6.06 15.36 -22.50
C GLU A 441 -5.65 15.45 -23.97
N LYS A 442 -4.44 14.97 -24.30
CA LYS A 442 -3.93 15.02 -25.68
C LYS A 442 -4.62 14.02 -26.60
N GLY A 443 -5.06 12.88 -26.08
CA GLY A 443 -5.89 11.92 -26.80
C GLY A 443 -7.23 12.54 -27.19
N ILE A 444 -7.89 13.21 -26.25
CA ILE A 444 -9.15 13.93 -26.51
C ILE A 444 -8.90 15.06 -27.53
N GLU A 445 -7.90 15.91 -27.31
CA GLU A 445 -7.59 17.03 -28.20
C GLU A 445 -7.36 16.58 -29.65
N GLU A 446 -6.59 15.50 -29.85
CA GLU A 446 -6.32 14.93 -31.17
C GLU A 446 -7.59 14.35 -31.81
N MET A 447 -8.44 13.66 -31.04
CA MET A 447 -9.75 13.19 -31.53
C MET A 447 -10.65 14.34 -31.99
N PHE A 448 -10.74 15.42 -31.21
CA PHE A 448 -11.57 16.57 -31.55
C PHE A 448 -11.02 17.33 -32.77
N SER A 449 -9.70 17.43 -32.90
CA SER A 449 -9.03 18.01 -34.09
C SER A 449 -9.31 17.22 -35.38
N LEU A 450 -9.46 15.89 -35.28
CA LEU A 450 -9.78 15.05 -36.44
C LEU A 450 -11.19 15.30 -36.98
N VAL A 451 -12.14 15.63 -36.11
CA VAL A 451 -13.54 15.86 -36.50
C VAL A 451 -13.79 17.31 -36.96
N SER A 452 -12.97 18.27 -36.54
CA SER A 452 -13.11 19.69 -36.94
C SER A 452 -12.54 20.04 -38.32
N LYS A 453 -11.75 19.16 -38.96
CA LYS A 453 -11.24 19.39 -40.32
C LYS A 453 -12.38 19.31 -41.34
N LYS A 454 -12.67 20.43 -42.03
CA LYS A 454 -13.65 20.56 -43.13
C LYS A 454 -13.53 19.39 -44.11
N GLY A 455 -14.52 18.50 -44.09
CA GLY A 455 -14.59 17.37 -45.04
C GLY A 455 -15.37 16.14 -44.59
N LEU A 456 -15.84 16.06 -43.33
CA LEU A 456 -16.46 14.83 -42.80
C LEU A 456 -17.96 14.91 -42.50
N GLY A 457 -18.66 16.02 -42.81
CA GLY A 457 -20.12 16.12 -42.65
C GLY A 457 -20.64 16.16 -41.21
N ILE A 458 -19.76 16.08 -40.21
CA ILE A 458 -20.05 16.35 -38.80
C ILE A 458 -19.82 17.85 -38.60
N ASP A 459 -20.84 18.57 -38.13
CA ASP A 459 -20.72 19.98 -37.75
C ASP A 459 -19.68 20.02 -36.62
N GLY A 460 -18.47 20.51 -36.91
CA GLY A 460 -17.26 20.31 -36.09
C GLY A 460 -17.41 20.69 -34.62
N ALA A 461 -16.43 20.33 -33.79
CA ALA A 461 -16.44 20.62 -32.36
C ALA A 461 -16.81 22.09 -32.05
N LYS A 462 -17.75 22.30 -31.12
CA LYS A 462 -18.25 23.62 -30.71
C LYS A 462 -17.89 23.90 -29.26
N HIS A 463 -17.70 25.16 -28.89
CA HIS A 463 -17.39 25.56 -27.51
C HIS A 463 -18.65 26.08 -26.82
N LEU A 464 -19.06 25.42 -25.74
CA LEU A 464 -20.15 25.86 -24.88
C LEU A 464 -19.65 26.98 -23.97
N GLN A 465 -20.19 28.18 -24.16
CA GLN A 465 -19.93 29.33 -23.31
C GLN A 465 -21.11 29.53 -22.36
N ALA A 466 -20.83 29.47 -21.07
CA ALA A 466 -21.78 29.65 -19.98
C ALA A 466 -21.55 30.97 -19.24
N ARG A 467 -22.52 31.36 -18.40
CA ARG A 467 -22.33 32.47 -17.45
C ARG A 467 -21.44 32.07 -16.28
N GLN A 468 -21.59 30.82 -15.84
CA GLN A 468 -20.71 30.18 -14.88
C GLN A 468 -19.31 30.00 -15.49
N PRO A 469 -18.25 29.89 -14.68
CA PRO A 469 -16.89 29.68 -15.16
C PRO A 469 -16.70 28.21 -15.60
N ILE A 470 -17.51 27.78 -16.56
CA ILE A 470 -17.56 26.43 -17.12
C ILE A 470 -17.31 26.55 -18.62
N SER A 471 -16.32 25.84 -19.12
CA SER A 471 -15.95 25.81 -20.54
C SER A 471 -15.93 24.37 -21.04
N ILE A 472 -16.83 24.02 -21.97
CA ILE A 472 -16.97 22.65 -22.45
C ILE A 472 -16.87 22.61 -23.96
N THR A 473 -16.00 21.77 -24.50
CA THR A 473 -15.95 21.51 -25.94
C THR A 473 -16.87 20.35 -26.28
N VAL A 474 -17.87 20.61 -27.12
CA VAL A 474 -18.96 19.70 -27.46
C VAL A 474 -18.76 19.11 -28.86
N LEU A 475 -18.81 17.79 -28.95
CA LEU A 475 -18.90 17.02 -30.19
C LEU A 475 -20.34 16.54 -30.39
N ASN A 476 -21.01 17.04 -31.42
CA ASN A 476 -22.36 16.63 -31.77
C ASN A 476 -22.31 15.38 -32.67
N LEU A 477 -22.66 14.21 -32.14
CA LEU A 477 -22.72 12.97 -32.92
C LEU A 477 -24.01 12.85 -33.73
N ALA A 478 -25.15 13.18 -33.11
CA ALA A 478 -26.45 12.77 -33.61
C ALA A 478 -27.60 13.56 -32.99
N ASP A 479 -27.93 14.72 -33.58
CA ASP A 479 -29.08 15.55 -33.16
C ASP A 479 -29.01 15.96 -31.66
N GLY A 480 -27.79 16.12 -31.12
CA GLY A 480 -27.54 16.58 -29.75
C GLY A 480 -27.65 18.10 -29.57
N LEU A 481 -27.68 18.85 -30.68
CA LEU A 481 -27.80 20.31 -30.72
C LEU A 481 -28.99 20.72 -31.60
N PHE A 482 -29.60 21.86 -31.30
CA PHE A 482 -30.63 22.44 -32.16
C PHE A 482 -30.04 22.98 -33.47
N SER A 483 -30.88 23.14 -34.50
CA SER A 483 -30.47 23.73 -35.78
C SER A 483 -29.98 25.18 -35.67
N THR A 484 -30.35 25.88 -34.60
CA THR A 484 -29.82 27.22 -34.24
C THR A 484 -28.33 27.20 -33.96
N ALA A 485 -27.76 26.04 -33.62
CA ALA A 485 -26.34 25.86 -33.40
C ALA A 485 -25.55 25.73 -34.72
N ALA A 486 -26.22 25.47 -35.85
CA ALA A 486 -25.56 25.21 -37.12
C ALA A 486 -24.68 26.40 -37.55
N GLY A 487 -23.41 26.14 -37.89
CA GLY A 487 -22.45 27.18 -38.28
C GLY A 487 -21.89 28.04 -37.15
N LYS A 488 -22.39 27.94 -35.91
CA LYS A 488 -21.75 28.57 -34.73
C LYS A 488 -20.54 27.74 -34.27
N MET A 489 -19.45 28.42 -33.93
CA MET A 489 -18.32 27.82 -33.20
C MET A 489 -18.52 27.89 -31.69
N ASN A 490 -19.10 28.98 -31.19
CA ASN A 490 -19.47 29.15 -29.78
C ASN A 490 -20.99 28.98 -29.63
N ILE A 491 -21.42 28.11 -28.73
CA ILE A 491 -22.83 27.79 -28.47
C ILE A 491 -23.20 28.15 -27.02
N SER A 492 -24.47 28.41 -26.75
CA SER A 492 -24.99 28.58 -25.39
C SER A 492 -25.69 27.31 -24.90
N PRO A 493 -26.00 27.19 -23.60
CA PRO A 493 -26.79 26.07 -23.10
C PRO A 493 -28.16 25.92 -23.79
N ASP A 494 -28.75 27.00 -24.31
CA ASP A 494 -30.03 26.98 -25.03
C ASP A 494 -29.93 26.30 -26.41
N ASP A 495 -28.72 26.18 -26.97
CA ASP A 495 -28.47 25.49 -28.23
C ASP A 495 -28.39 23.95 -28.03
N ILE A 496 -28.43 23.44 -26.79
CA ILE A 496 -28.35 22.01 -26.46
C ILE A 496 -29.72 21.36 -26.56
N LYS A 497 -29.81 20.30 -27.38
CA LYS A 497 -31.02 19.48 -27.56
C LYS A 497 -30.98 18.15 -26.81
N SER A 498 -29.78 17.66 -26.48
CA SER A 498 -29.56 16.40 -25.77
C SER A 498 -30.25 16.41 -24.40
N ALA A 499 -31.22 15.51 -24.21
CA ALA A 499 -31.94 15.36 -22.94
C ALA A 499 -31.03 15.12 -21.72
N PRO A 500 -30.05 14.19 -21.77
CA PRO A 500 -29.16 13.98 -20.62
C PRO A 500 -28.24 15.17 -20.33
N MET A 501 -27.74 15.86 -21.36
CA MET A 501 -26.89 17.05 -21.14
C MET A 501 -27.69 18.21 -20.56
N TRP A 502 -28.91 18.44 -21.06
CA TRP A 502 -29.78 19.50 -20.55
C TRP A 502 -30.14 19.24 -19.08
N ALA A 503 -30.46 18.00 -18.73
CA ALA A 503 -30.74 17.59 -17.35
C ALA A 503 -29.53 17.78 -16.42
N LEU A 504 -28.33 17.38 -16.85
CA LEU A 504 -27.09 17.64 -16.09
C LEU A 504 -26.86 19.15 -15.90
N TRP A 505 -27.07 19.92 -16.97
CA TRP A 505 -26.87 21.37 -16.97
C TRP A 505 -27.80 22.10 -16.00
N PHE A 506 -29.01 21.58 -15.76
CA PHE A 506 -29.94 22.15 -14.79
C PHE A 506 -29.30 22.28 -13.39
N GLY A 507 -28.56 21.26 -12.94
CA GLY A 507 -27.88 21.31 -11.66
C GLY A 507 -26.47 21.92 -11.72
N LEU A 508 -25.74 21.63 -12.81
CA LEU A 508 -24.37 22.11 -12.99
C LEU A 508 -24.33 23.63 -13.23
N GLY A 509 -25.27 24.18 -14.01
CA GLY A 509 -25.37 25.59 -14.34
C GLY A 509 -26.19 26.42 -13.33
N ALA A 510 -26.51 25.88 -12.16
CA ALA A 510 -27.21 26.62 -11.11
C ALA A 510 -26.30 27.72 -10.52
N ASP A 511 -26.88 28.88 -10.21
CA ASP A 511 -26.14 30.00 -9.62
C ASP A 511 -25.68 29.68 -8.19
N ARG A 512 -24.44 30.01 -7.86
CA ARG A 512 -23.79 29.69 -6.58
C ARG A 512 -22.84 30.79 -6.16
N ALA A 513 -22.91 31.16 -4.89
CA ALA A 513 -21.95 32.08 -4.30
C ALA A 513 -20.54 31.47 -4.33
N GLY A 514 -19.54 32.30 -4.66
CA GLY A 514 -18.13 31.88 -4.68
C GLY A 514 -17.69 31.07 -5.89
N TRP A 515 -18.49 31.01 -6.96
CA TRP A 515 -18.05 30.41 -8.22
C TRP A 515 -17.38 31.47 -9.12
N ASP A 516 -16.06 31.37 -9.27
CA ASP A 516 -15.22 32.29 -10.02
C ASP A 516 -14.16 31.56 -10.88
N GLY A 517 -13.17 32.29 -11.39
CA GLY A 517 -12.13 31.71 -12.23
C GLY A 517 -11.22 30.70 -11.52
N GLU A 518 -11.09 30.75 -10.20
CA GLU A 518 -10.21 29.87 -9.42
C GLU A 518 -10.80 28.45 -9.31
N ASN A 519 -12.12 28.32 -9.29
CA ASN A 519 -12.86 27.05 -9.28
C ASN A 519 -13.62 26.79 -10.61
N SER A 520 -13.04 27.26 -11.71
CA SER A 520 -13.56 26.98 -13.05
C SER A 520 -13.55 25.50 -13.41
N ILE A 521 -14.49 25.07 -14.25
CA ILE A 521 -14.56 23.70 -14.75
C ILE A 521 -14.33 23.72 -16.25
N GLU A 522 -13.37 22.94 -16.71
CA GLU A 522 -13.12 22.72 -18.13
C GLU A 522 -13.51 21.30 -18.50
N GLY A 523 -13.89 21.07 -19.76
CA GLY A 523 -14.29 19.73 -20.14
C GLY A 523 -14.58 19.50 -21.60
N TYR A 524 -14.96 18.27 -21.88
CA TYR A 524 -15.32 17.80 -23.20
C TYR A 524 -16.61 16.99 -23.07
N ALA A 525 -17.51 17.16 -24.03
CA ALA A 525 -18.75 16.41 -24.09
C ALA A 525 -18.97 15.83 -25.48
N ILE A 526 -19.47 14.61 -25.54
CA ILE A 526 -19.91 13.94 -26.74
C ILE A 526 -21.42 13.70 -26.60
N LEU A 527 -22.21 14.28 -27.48
CA LEU A 527 -23.66 14.35 -27.34
C LEU A 527 -24.39 13.70 -28.51
N SER A 528 -25.45 12.97 -28.21
CA SER A 528 -26.58 12.73 -29.11
C SER A 528 -27.88 13.21 -28.45
N ARG A 529 -29.01 13.05 -29.14
CA ARG A 529 -30.33 13.35 -28.56
C ARG A 529 -30.59 12.65 -27.21
N THR A 530 -30.21 11.39 -27.06
CA THR A 530 -30.49 10.56 -25.87
C THR A 530 -29.24 10.05 -25.15
N TYR A 531 -28.04 10.42 -25.61
CA TYR A 531 -26.77 10.00 -25.04
C TYR A 531 -25.87 11.19 -24.72
N MET A 532 -25.12 11.08 -23.62
CA MET A 532 -24.07 12.01 -23.24
C MET A 532 -22.91 11.23 -22.64
N ASN A 533 -21.71 11.53 -23.13
CA ASN A 533 -20.47 11.27 -22.40
C ASN A 533 -19.79 12.60 -22.14
N ILE A 534 -19.48 12.90 -20.89
CA ILE A 534 -18.90 14.18 -20.51
C ILE A 534 -17.79 13.96 -19.50
N THR A 535 -16.67 14.64 -19.73
CA THR A 535 -15.53 14.68 -18.83
C THR A 535 -15.36 16.13 -18.38
N LEU A 536 -15.43 16.35 -17.07
CA LEU A 536 -15.27 17.63 -16.42
C LEU A 536 -14.01 17.60 -15.54
N LYS A 537 -13.26 18.69 -15.55
CA LYS A 537 -11.93 18.80 -14.98
C LYS A 537 -11.84 20.11 -14.22
N SER A 538 -11.42 20.05 -12.96
CA SER A 538 -10.88 21.21 -12.25
C SER A 538 -9.36 21.15 -12.23
N GLU A 539 -8.73 22.04 -11.46
CA GLU A 539 -7.28 22.02 -11.25
C GLU A 539 -6.80 20.70 -10.63
N LYS A 540 -7.59 20.08 -9.73
CA LYS A 540 -7.13 18.94 -8.93
C LYS A 540 -8.01 17.70 -9.02
N ASP A 541 -9.22 17.79 -9.57
CA ASP A 541 -10.12 16.64 -9.73
C ASP A 541 -10.56 16.40 -11.19
N LEU A 542 -11.12 15.22 -11.37
CA LEU A 542 -11.67 14.69 -12.61
C LEU A 542 -13.04 14.09 -12.31
N THR A 543 -14.05 14.50 -13.05
CA THR A 543 -15.37 13.89 -13.06
C THR A 543 -15.70 13.38 -14.46
N GLU A 544 -16.22 12.18 -14.57
CA GLU A 544 -16.71 11.60 -15.82
C GLU A 544 -18.14 11.11 -15.65
N ILE A 545 -18.98 11.37 -16.66
CA ILE A 545 -20.36 10.91 -16.70
C ILE A 545 -20.64 10.31 -18.08
N ASP A 546 -21.11 9.07 -18.08
CA ASP A 546 -21.65 8.38 -19.25
C ASP A 546 -23.12 8.06 -18.99
N ALA A 547 -24.02 8.60 -19.82
CA ALA A 547 -25.45 8.51 -19.58
C ALA A 547 -26.25 8.25 -20.86
N VAL A 548 -27.25 7.37 -20.75
CA VAL A 548 -28.33 7.20 -21.73
C VAL A 548 -29.64 7.57 -21.04
N CYS A 549 -30.37 8.50 -21.65
CA CYS A 549 -31.67 8.99 -21.24
C CYS A 549 -32.60 8.93 -22.46
N ASP A 550 -33.28 7.79 -22.58
CA ASP A 550 -34.17 7.41 -23.66
C ASP A 550 -35.57 7.09 -23.11
N PRO A 551 -36.64 7.27 -23.90
CA PRO A 551 -37.97 6.78 -23.54
C PRO A 551 -38.00 5.28 -23.17
N ASP A 552 -37.15 4.46 -23.79
CA ASP A 552 -36.99 3.05 -23.40
C ASP A 552 -36.04 2.89 -22.19
N ALA A 553 -36.65 2.62 -21.04
CA ALA A 553 -35.96 2.41 -19.78
C ALA A 553 -34.94 1.27 -19.79
N GLN A 554 -35.02 0.28 -20.69
CA GLN A 554 -34.11 -0.88 -20.67
C GLN A 554 -32.64 -0.51 -20.91
N SER A 555 -32.41 0.53 -21.71
CA SER A 555 -31.08 1.00 -22.08
C SER A 555 -30.54 2.11 -21.16
N ASN A 556 -31.44 2.75 -20.39
CA ASN A 556 -31.13 3.90 -19.55
C ASN A 556 -30.14 3.56 -18.44
N HIS A 557 -29.15 4.43 -18.31
CA HIS A 557 -28.14 4.33 -17.25
C HIS A 557 -27.47 5.66 -17.01
N ILE A 558 -26.90 5.78 -15.82
CA ILE A 558 -25.94 6.82 -15.46
C ILE A 558 -24.74 6.11 -14.87
N HIS A 559 -23.57 6.42 -15.40
CA HIS A 559 -22.30 5.99 -14.88
C HIS A 559 -21.50 7.23 -14.53
N PHE A 560 -21.37 7.51 -13.24
CA PHE A 560 -20.63 8.63 -12.68
C PHE A 560 -19.31 8.12 -12.12
N ARG A 561 -18.24 8.87 -12.35
CA ARG A 561 -16.92 8.62 -11.79
C ARG A 561 -16.30 9.92 -11.33
N PHE A 562 -15.65 9.90 -10.19
CA PHE A 562 -14.90 11.01 -9.65
C PHE A 562 -13.56 10.51 -9.14
N LYS A 563 -12.48 11.26 -9.42
CA LYS A 563 -11.16 11.05 -8.80
C LYS A 563 -10.51 12.38 -8.45
N GLY A 564 -9.89 12.42 -7.26
CA GLY A 564 -8.94 13.45 -6.88
C GLY A 564 -9.50 14.63 -6.08
N GLY A 565 -8.86 15.77 -6.27
CA GLY A 565 -9.14 17.07 -5.66
C GLY A 565 -8.12 17.47 -4.60
N GLY A 566 -8.10 18.76 -4.25
CA GLY A 566 -7.18 19.31 -3.25
C GLY A 566 -7.49 18.83 -1.83
N GLY A 567 -6.52 19.01 -0.93
CA GLY A 567 -6.66 18.71 0.50
C GLY A 567 -5.75 17.58 1.00
N SER A 568 -5.72 17.42 2.32
CA SER A 568 -5.04 16.32 3.01
C SER A 568 -5.67 14.96 2.64
N PRO A 569 -4.98 13.84 2.87
CA PRO A 569 -5.55 12.50 2.62
C PRO A 569 -6.92 12.31 3.28
N ASP A 570 -7.07 12.76 4.53
CA ASP A 570 -8.34 12.66 5.26
C ASP A 570 -9.45 13.50 4.62
N GLN A 571 -9.15 14.71 4.15
CA GLN A 571 -10.12 15.56 3.44
C GLN A 571 -10.55 14.93 2.11
N ARG A 572 -9.65 14.26 1.40
CA ARG A 572 -9.98 13.54 0.15
C ARG A 572 -10.91 12.36 0.44
N LEU A 573 -10.62 11.58 1.48
CA LEU A 573 -11.48 10.47 1.90
C LEU A 573 -12.85 10.95 2.40
N ALA A 574 -12.88 12.05 3.15
CA ALA A 574 -14.13 12.67 3.61
C ALA A 574 -15.00 13.14 2.42
N ARG A 575 -14.39 13.70 1.36
CA ARG A 575 -15.08 14.02 0.10
C ARG A 575 -15.68 12.77 -0.56
N ILE A 576 -14.94 11.67 -0.61
CA ILE A 576 -15.45 10.41 -1.16
C ILE A 576 -16.61 9.87 -0.34
N ARG A 577 -16.55 9.95 0.99
CA ARG A 577 -17.69 9.61 1.87
C ARG A 577 -18.90 10.48 1.59
N PHE A 578 -18.71 11.80 1.48
CA PHE A 578 -19.77 12.74 1.11
C PHE A 578 -20.44 12.35 -0.22
N ILE A 579 -19.66 12.17 -1.30
CA ILE A 579 -20.17 11.77 -2.63
C ILE A 579 -20.91 10.44 -2.55
N ASN A 580 -20.32 9.46 -1.86
CA ASN A 580 -20.88 8.13 -1.68
C ASN A 580 -22.25 8.19 -0.98
N THR A 581 -22.34 8.92 0.12
CA THR A 581 -23.59 9.06 0.90
C THR A 581 -24.65 9.80 0.10
N THR A 582 -24.29 10.87 -0.62
CA THR A 582 -25.19 11.57 -1.53
C THR A 582 -25.73 10.64 -2.62
N LEU A 583 -24.87 9.96 -3.38
CA LEU A 583 -25.32 9.15 -4.52
C LEU A 583 -26.06 7.88 -4.09
N LYS A 584 -25.64 7.22 -3.00
CA LYS A 584 -26.38 6.07 -2.45
C LYS A 584 -27.80 6.45 -2.03
N SER A 585 -28.00 7.65 -1.45
CA SER A 585 -29.34 8.13 -1.07
C SER A 585 -30.29 8.26 -2.28
N GLN A 586 -29.74 8.47 -3.47
CA GLN A 586 -30.47 8.59 -4.73
C GLN A 586 -30.61 7.25 -5.49
N GLY A 587 -30.20 6.12 -4.89
CA GLY A 587 -30.34 4.78 -5.46
C GLY A 587 -29.18 4.32 -6.35
N PHE A 588 -28.05 5.02 -6.37
CA PHE A 588 -26.86 4.54 -7.08
C PHE A 588 -26.19 3.38 -6.33
N ILE A 589 -25.69 2.42 -7.11
CA ILE A 589 -24.74 1.43 -6.61
C ILE A 589 -23.35 2.06 -6.72
N THR A 590 -22.70 2.28 -5.58
CA THR A 590 -21.39 2.91 -5.53
C THR A 590 -20.29 1.92 -5.14
N HIS A 591 -19.10 2.14 -5.68
CA HIS A 591 -17.87 1.48 -5.33
C HIS A 591 -16.77 2.53 -5.26
N HIS A 592 -15.96 2.54 -4.21
CA HIS A 592 -14.89 3.51 -4.02
C HIS A 592 -13.60 2.81 -3.60
N GLN A 593 -12.48 3.44 -3.95
CA GLN A 593 -11.13 3.02 -3.63
C GLN A 593 -10.29 4.30 -3.50
N GLY A 594 -9.74 4.54 -2.31
CA GLY A 594 -9.11 5.80 -1.95
C GLY A 594 -9.91 7.04 -2.30
N ASP A 595 -9.27 7.94 -3.05
CA ASP A 595 -9.84 9.21 -3.51
C ASP A 595 -10.64 9.08 -4.83
N MET A 596 -11.01 7.85 -5.21
CA MET A 596 -11.78 7.55 -6.41
C MET A 596 -13.11 6.88 -6.04
N ILE A 597 -14.18 7.30 -6.71
CA ILE A 597 -15.51 6.71 -6.59
C ILE A 597 -16.16 6.51 -7.95
N GLU A 598 -16.80 5.36 -8.12
CA GLU A 598 -17.62 4.99 -9.25
C GLU A 598 -19.05 4.75 -8.75
N ALA A 599 -20.04 5.30 -9.46
CA ALA A 599 -21.45 5.17 -9.13
C ALA A 599 -22.24 4.79 -10.40
N LYS A 600 -23.06 3.76 -10.29
CA LYS A 600 -23.86 3.23 -11.40
C LYS A 600 -25.34 3.19 -11.03
N TYR A 601 -26.15 3.73 -11.92
CA TYR A 601 -27.60 3.63 -11.90
C TYR A 601 -28.08 3.06 -13.24
N LYS A 602 -29.05 2.14 -13.24
CA LYS A 602 -29.52 1.44 -14.46
C LYS A 602 -31.02 1.25 -14.42
N LYS A 603 -31.64 1.16 -15.61
CA LYS A 603 -33.05 0.81 -15.82
C LYS A 603 -34.07 1.82 -15.27
N GLY A 604 -33.69 3.11 -15.16
CA GLY A 604 -34.59 4.19 -14.76
C GLY A 604 -35.48 4.67 -15.90
N ARG A 605 -36.65 5.22 -15.56
CA ARG A 605 -37.50 5.92 -16.53
C ARG A 605 -36.86 7.25 -16.93
N GLU A 606 -37.19 7.76 -18.12
CA GLU A 606 -36.62 9.02 -18.62
C GLU A 606 -36.68 10.19 -17.61
N PRO A 607 -37.83 10.51 -16.95
CA PRO A 607 -37.88 11.62 -15.98
C PRO A 607 -37.03 11.38 -14.74
N GLU A 608 -36.85 10.12 -14.35
CA GLU A 608 -36.01 9.74 -13.22
C GLU A 608 -34.54 9.93 -13.55
N ILE A 609 -34.08 9.50 -14.73
CA ILE A 609 -32.72 9.74 -15.21
C ILE A 609 -32.43 11.23 -15.30
N GLN A 610 -33.37 12.04 -15.81
CA GLN A 610 -33.21 13.50 -15.87
C GLN A 610 -33.06 14.10 -14.46
N LYS A 611 -33.91 13.70 -13.51
CA LYS A 611 -33.80 14.15 -12.11
C LYS A 611 -32.43 13.80 -11.51
N LEU A 612 -31.99 12.55 -11.67
CA LEU A 612 -30.71 12.08 -11.13
C LEU A 612 -29.50 12.77 -11.79
N LEU A 613 -29.56 13.07 -13.09
CA LEU A 613 -28.54 13.86 -13.78
C LEU A 613 -28.50 15.29 -13.26
N ALA A 614 -29.65 15.92 -13.01
CA ALA A 614 -29.70 17.23 -12.37
C ALA A 614 -29.07 17.20 -10.97
N THR A 615 -29.40 16.20 -10.14
CA THR A 615 -28.75 16.01 -8.83
C THR A 615 -27.24 15.84 -8.95
N THR A 616 -26.79 15.06 -9.94
CA THR A 616 -25.35 14.86 -10.22
C THR A 616 -24.68 16.18 -10.63
N GLY A 617 -25.35 17.02 -11.42
CA GLY A 617 -24.90 18.36 -11.76
C GLY A 617 -24.75 19.26 -10.52
N HIS A 618 -25.73 19.22 -9.62
CA HIS A 618 -25.65 19.95 -8.35
C HIS A 618 -24.49 19.47 -7.47
N LEU A 619 -24.23 18.17 -7.45
CA LEU A 619 -23.13 17.59 -6.69
C LEU A 619 -21.78 18.09 -7.22
N ILE A 620 -21.58 18.08 -8.53
CA ILE A 620 -20.33 18.52 -9.17
C ILE A 620 -20.08 20.00 -8.90
N ALA A 621 -21.10 20.84 -9.09
CA ALA A 621 -20.99 22.26 -8.80
C ALA A 621 -20.71 22.51 -7.30
N HIS A 622 -21.24 21.67 -6.40
CA HIS A 622 -20.96 21.78 -4.96
C HIS A 622 -19.50 21.49 -4.63
N ILE A 623 -18.97 20.41 -5.21
CA ILE A 623 -17.57 20.01 -5.01
C ILE A 623 -16.62 21.11 -5.50
N ALA A 624 -16.92 21.72 -6.66
CA ALA A 624 -16.10 22.79 -7.22
C ALA A 624 -16.12 24.06 -6.36
N THR A 625 -17.27 24.42 -5.77
CA THR A 625 -17.39 25.66 -4.99
C THR A 625 -17.01 25.52 -3.50
N HIS A 626 -16.80 24.29 -3.00
CA HIS A 626 -16.50 24.04 -1.58
C HIS A 626 -15.18 23.25 -1.45
N HIS A 627 -14.09 23.97 -1.18
CA HIS A 627 -12.76 23.38 -0.97
C HIS A 627 -12.18 23.80 0.40
N PRO A 628 -11.98 22.87 1.35
CA PRO A 628 -12.38 21.46 1.31
C PRO A 628 -13.92 21.30 1.37
N VAL A 629 -14.43 20.17 0.85
CA VAL A 629 -15.87 19.86 0.86
C VAL A 629 -16.35 19.55 2.28
N VAL A 630 -15.48 18.93 3.08
CA VAL A 630 -15.71 18.60 4.49
C VAL A 630 -14.53 19.18 5.26
N GLN A 631 -14.80 20.03 6.24
CA GLN A 631 -13.76 20.58 7.11
C GLN A 631 -13.22 19.51 8.06
N GLU A 632 -12.03 19.69 8.63
CA GLU A 632 -11.37 18.66 9.47
C GLU A 632 -12.19 18.23 10.69
N ASN A 633 -13.06 19.10 11.20
CA ASN A 633 -13.90 18.84 12.37
C ASN A 633 -15.35 18.48 12.01
N GLU A 634 -15.66 18.32 10.73
CA GLU A 634 -17.02 18.03 10.26
C GLU A 634 -17.20 16.54 9.93
N ASP A 635 -18.42 16.05 10.17
CA ASP A 635 -18.81 14.71 9.73
C ASP A 635 -19.31 14.77 8.27
N ALA A 636 -18.63 14.01 7.40
CA ALA A 636 -18.96 13.92 5.98
C ALA A 636 -20.42 13.48 5.73
N ASP A 637 -20.98 12.61 6.55
CA ASP A 637 -22.37 12.13 6.40
C ASP A 637 -23.38 13.23 6.79
N GLN A 638 -23.02 14.08 7.74
CA GLN A 638 -23.85 15.20 8.16
C GLN A 638 -23.85 16.32 7.11
N VAL A 639 -22.68 16.62 6.52
CA VAL A 639 -22.56 17.53 5.36
C VAL A 639 -23.35 17.00 4.17
N ALA A 640 -23.28 15.68 3.90
CA ALA A 640 -24.07 15.04 2.85
C ALA A 640 -25.58 15.16 3.10
N ALA A 641 -26.04 14.96 4.34
CA ALA A 641 -27.44 15.11 4.70
C ALA A 641 -27.96 16.55 4.48
N GLN A 642 -27.16 17.56 4.84
CA GLN A 642 -27.49 18.97 4.58
C GLN A 642 -27.59 19.27 3.08
N PHE A 643 -26.62 18.77 2.30
CA PHE A 643 -26.65 18.90 0.84
C PHE A 643 -27.91 18.25 0.25
N ILE A 644 -28.24 17.02 0.66
CA ILE A 644 -29.43 16.28 0.18
C ILE A 644 -30.72 17.03 0.53
N ALA A 645 -30.82 17.59 1.74
CA ALA A 645 -31.98 18.37 2.16
C ALA A 645 -32.17 19.64 1.30
N GLY A 646 -31.08 20.20 0.77
CA GLY A 646 -31.08 21.35 -0.13
C GLY A 646 -31.36 21.06 -1.61
N LEU A 647 -31.53 19.79 -2.01
CA LEU A 647 -31.89 19.40 -3.38
C LEU A 647 -33.40 19.55 -3.70
N GLY A 648 -34.19 20.02 -2.73
CA GLY A 648 -35.65 20.13 -2.76
C GLY A 648 -36.18 21.29 -3.58
#